data_AF-A0AAQ2DCV5-F1
#
_entry.id   AF-A0AAQ2DCV5-F1
#
_cell.length_a   1.000
_cell.length_b   1.000
_cell.length_c   1.000
_cell.angle_alpha   90.00
_cell.angle_beta   90.00
_cell.angle_gamma   90.00
#
_symmetry.space_group_name_H-M   'P 1'
#
loop_
_entity.id
_entity.type
_entity.pdbx_description
1 polymer ?
#
loop_
_entity_poly.entity_id
_entity_poly.type
_entity_poly.pdbx_seq_one_letter_code
_entity_poly.pdbx_strand_id
1 'polypeptide(L)'
;MVDSRRPALQLFDQLFSEKQRAQDVGLQNLETYLENGGSIYPLVEKGVQGMLQEHSQLSFEQAQQFWRGANSIATSQRRQFIERTLRGNRDAPKRSSSGLLSIVDGPNYHALIGTDFAALCPPDALESIWSPVAYLIDLLRWVRDRLEGINKEEKYALHNRRTDLLALSVDFNAVYQSISSVDIIVEVLEKFIAANTDVDSIEDALIAARYPNGLPYYQHWVTIDGIAQVHDLSVGDFEHRVDLSYPYFLQTNGRGANTAKGFAHASRLGPYQRLLLTETRADFEDRESFFAQNFGTSKLDEYLFLNQVVFLGERTKLDSRQIEALLSIGDFAPVRSSNVTYIDDKPEHPESERSGSIYINDNTAPAVRIDNASELRHRLTANPDESVGFNHYDRLNRMVRLASWTGLPFDQVDVVLAAAIRATALGNRPEDSSDKMEITNGVVHALGLFQKLRERYQCTAADFAVFIGEMSVYGRGEALSQFDQLFNFESGYREPFKLDNGAFAVTPVPGMVDLTISQLCSGLAIDPQTYYVLAKTVAKAYGLTETLNRNAAIISSFYRLVSLPRLLNITPVEGVLMLSMLGGDEWISRFAGVPVIHDVPDGLPDALELIEAMQSCVQWCAQNNLPVSWMLQHAVDAPPVQELSEQDEQFFEQIRNLLPTAQLSNSTFLMAGVPTAGATDWIEFLATSADSLGPITDLYGLILPYEQGAETYPAFVLQKISWAVNSALGEIEPALRQNIITSMVSAFLQMRDAQTSLVRETLAAYAGVGVDQALLVLDWAGVTVHQLLLHVLERTDMQAEASGRTRDRAASASFDLLAEIRRRSEVVSTLGLSAALLQEYLDSGYTDWLVQADKHTLTVRTLYYLTTLTRAFALASAASGQSPQKLLDYLRQVNALPAVSGDAKRLAQQASAIKLANFFGWSVQEVRECVSRIDADGILKNLSQLDLLMRVLTLSTATGMDALTIFLIGNLPETVDKSSYAKAAEHALLGESSAQAPIVHAPGDVTGLVTMTCEVVDNSTVVANKPGEKVTYKVTLKDANGEPLSGVTVHWRATLGTIKDDTTLIDGTLVAEFIPGNVMGHDTPLLWLDLFEPQYAPSIEITADFATLFFPLEELSPTPLDTVEYGHEVELYAVLEDAYGNRGQNSLVEWFWTIEAPEKRDAVTIRPAQGFTDQQGLTRVFVSSRTGGTFVFSVRTQSGESERIFTNAITFARS
;
A
#
# COMPACT_ATOMS: atom_id res chain seq x y z
N MET A 1 -53.13 9.47 90.08
CA MET A 1 -53.59 8.90 88.80
C MET A 1 -54.02 10.06 87.92
N VAL A 2 -53.23 10.40 86.91
CA VAL A 2 -53.55 11.43 85.91
C VAL A 2 -53.51 10.68 84.58
N ASP A 3 -54.64 10.70 83.87
CA ASP A 3 -54.93 9.97 82.64
C ASP A 3 -53.78 10.08 81.63
N SER A 4 -53.10 8.97 81.35
CA SER A 4 -52.08 8.85 80.32
C SER A 4 -52.72 8.68 78.94
N ARG A 5 -53.60 9.60 78.55
CA ARG A 5 -54.15 9.64 77.18
C ARG A 5 -53.09 10.21 76.23
N ARG A 6 -52.93 9.62 75.06
CA ARG A 6 -51.96 10.07 74.05
C ARG A 6 -52.29 11.52 73.61
N PRO A 7 -51.30 12.40 73.44
CA PRO A 7 -51.52 13.81 73.06
C PRO A 7 -52.33 13.99 71.77
N ALA A 8 -52.20 13.05 70.81
CA ALA A 8 -52.96 13.06 69.57
C ALA A 8 -54.46 12.79 69.78
N LEU A 9 -54.81 11.85 70.66
CA LEU A 9 -56.20 11.57 71.04
C LEU A 9 -56.79 12.72 71.86
N GLN A 10 -56.00 13.34 72.73
CA GLN A 10 -56.42 14.53 73.47
C GLN A 10 -56.73 15.72 72.53
N LEU A 11 -55.91 15.93 71.50
CA LEU A 11 -56.17 16.94 70.48
C LEU A 11 -57.45 16.62 69.69
N PHE A 12 -57.62 15.36 69.27
CA PHE A 12 -58.80 14.91 68.56
C PHE A 12 -60.08 15.11 69.40
N ASP A 13 -60.03 14.74 70.68
CA ASP A 13 -61.11 14.91 71.65
C ASP A 13 -61.51 16.38 71.85
N GLN A 14 -60.53 17.29 71.80
CA GLN A 14 -60.73 18.73 71.97
C GLN A 14 -61.26 19.42 70.70
N LEU A 15 -60.92 18.92 69.52
CA LEU A 15 -61.32 19.52 68.25
C LEU A 15 -62.73 19.09 67.81
N PHE A 16 -63.15 17.86 68.16
CA PHE A 16 -64.42 17.30 67.73
C PHE A 16 -65.28 16.87 68.94
N SER A 17 -66.51 17.38 69.01
CA SER A 17 -67.44 17.02 70.10
C SER A 17 -67.94 15.58 69.98
N GLU A 18 -68.32 14.93 71.09
CA GLU A 18 -68.84 13.55 71.09
C GLU A 18 -70.04 13.34 70.13
N LYS A 19 -70.88 14.36 69.93
CA LYS A 19 -71.99 14.33 68.96
C LYS A 19 -71.51 14.30 67.51
N GLN A 20 -70.45 15.04 67.18
CA GLN A 20 -69.86 15.05 65.84
C GLN A 20 -69.12 13.74 65.56
N ARG A 21 -68.44 13.18 66.56
CA ARG A 21 -67.76 11.87 66.47
C ARG A 21 -68.72 10.71 66.26
N ALA A 22 -69.87 10.72 66.93
CA ALA A 22 -70.87 9.65 66.77
C ALA A 22 -71.62 9.66 65.42
N GLN A 23 -71.67 10.81 64.73
CA GLN A 23 -72.42 10.97 63.47
C GLN A 23 -71.56 10.85 62.20
N ASP A 24 -70.26 11.07 62.30
CA ASP A 24 -69.36 11.10 61.14
C ASP A 24 -68.41 9.90 61.11
N VAL A 25 -68.62 9.02 60.12
CA VAL A 25 -67.83 7.79 59.93
C VAL A 25 -66.34 8.11 59.64
N GLY A 26 -66.04 9.26 58.99
CA GLY A 26 -64.68 9.68 58.72
C GLY A 26 -63.90 10.05 59.99
N LEU A 27 -64.57 10.70 60.95
CA LEU A 27 -63.99 11.03 62.25
C LEU A 27 -63.78 9.76 63.10
N GLN A 28 -64.69 8.79 63.07
CA GLN A 28 -64.54 7.51 63.78
C GLN A 28 -63.34 6.70 63.29
N ASN A 29 -63.11 6.70 61.97
CA ASN A 29 -61.96 6.03 61.38
C ASN A 29 -60.64 6.68 61.82
N LEU A 30 -60.61 8.03 61.92
CA LEU A 30 -59.45 8.77 62.39
C LEU A 30 -59.21 8.58 63.90
N GLU A 31 -60.28 8.52 64.70
CA GLU A 31 -60.23 8.17 66.14
C GLU A 31 -59.62 6.78 66.32
N THR A 32 -60.12 5.80 65.58
CA THR A 32 -59.63 4.40 65.59
C THR A 32 -58.16 4.30 65.18
N TYR A 33 -57.73 5.08 64.17
CA TYR A 33 -56.32 5.15 63.77
C TYR A 33 -55.41 5.65 64.92
N LEU A 34 -55.83 6.71 65.62
CA LEU A 34 -55.07 7.29 66.73
C LEU A 34 -55.08 6.37 67.98
N GLU A 35 -56.18 5.67 68.25
CA GLU A 35 -56.30 4.69 69.33
C GLU A 35 -55.35 3.51 69.12
N ASN A 36 -55.29 3.00 67.89
CA ASN A 36 -54.40 1.91 67.50
C ASN A 36 -52.91 2.29 67.47
N GLY A 37 -52.54 3.53 67.80
CA GLY A 37 -51.15 3.98 67.86
C GLY A 37 -50.65 4.67 66.60
N GLY A 38 -51.56 5.13 65.74
CA GLY A 38 -51.25 5.98 64.61
C GLY A 38 -50.49 7.26 65.02
N SER A 39 -49.50 7.63 64.20
CA SER A 39 -48.68 8.81 64.41
C SER A 39 -49.30 10.02 63.72
N ILE A 40 -49.22 11.21 64.34
CA ILE A 40 -49.66 12.46 63.72
C ILE A 40 -48.69 12.96 62.63
N TYR A 41 -47.44 12.50 62.65
CA TYR A 41 -46.40 13.00 61.76
C TYR A 41 -46.66 12.67 60.27
N PRO A 42 -46.98 11.42 59.89
CA PRO A 42 -47.33 11.09 58.51
C PRO A 42 -48.56 11.87 58.00
N LEU A 43 -49.56 12.07 58.86
CA LEU A 43 -50.77 12.83 58.54
C LEU A 43 -50.47 14.32 58.30
N VAL A 44 -49.53 14.89 59.05
CA VAL A 44 -49.08 16.28 58.87
C VAL A 44 -48.25 16.42 57.59
N GLU A 45 -47.36 15.47 57.30
CA GLU A 45 -46.46 15.45 56.14
C GLU A 45 -47.21 15.36 54.80
N LYS A 46 -48.25 14.51 54.74
CA LYS A 46 -49.13 14.34 53.57
C LYS A 46 -50.10 15.50 53.34
N GLY A 47 -50.30 16.35 54.34
CA GLY A 47 -51.19 17.51 54.24
C GLY A 47 -52.69 17.17 54.21
N VAL A 48 -53.52 18.20 54.01
CA VAL A 48 -54.98 18.06 54.01
C VAL A 48 -55.48 17.16 52.87
N GLN A 49 -54.92 17.31 51.67
CA GLN A 49 -55.33 16.49 50.52
C GLN A 49 -54.94 15.01 50.69
N GLY A 50 -53.77 14.69 51.24
CA GLY A 50 -53.38 13.32 51.51
C GLY A 50 -54.23 12.65 52.61
N MET A 51 -54.63 13.40 53.65
CA MET A 51 -55.59 12.90 54.64
C MET A 51 -56.96 12.59 54.05
N LEU A 52 -57.43 13.42 53.11
CA LEU A 52 -58.69 13.16 52.41
C LEU A 52 -58.59 11.94 51.47
N GLN A 53 -57.40 11.58 51.00
CA GLN A 53 -57.20 10.36 50.20
C GLN A 53 -57.21 9.09 51.07
N GLU A 54 -56.51 9.09 52.22
CA GLU A 54 -56.47 7.93 53.13
C GLU A 54 -57.77 7.72 53.89
N HIS A 55 -58.47 8.81 54.20
CA HIS A 55 -59.73 8.83 54.93
C HIS A 55 -60.78 9.55 54.09
N SER A 56 -61.16 8.92 52.97
CA SER A 56 -62.10 9.45 51.96
C SER A 56 -63.48 9.89 52.47
N GLN A 57 -63.85 9.54 53.71
CA GLN A 57 -65.11 9.96 54.34
C GLN A 57 -64.98 11.22 55.20
N LEU A 58 -63.79 11.81 55.36
CA LEU A 58 -63.62 13.10 56.06
C LEU A 58 -64.02 14.28 55.16
N SER A 59 -64.65 15.31 55.72
CA SER A 59 -64.83 16.57 55.00
C SER A 59 -63.53 17.40 54.98
N PHE A 60 -63.39 18.25 53.96
CA PHE A 60 -62.22 19.13 53.82
C PHE A 60 -62.02 20.03 55.05
N GLU A 61 -63.10 20.59 55.60
CA GLU A 61 -63.03 21.45 56.79
C GLU A 61 -62.54 20.70 58.03
N GLN A 62 -63.03 19.48 58.26
CA GLN A 62 -62.60 18.64 59.38
C GLN A 62 -61.13 18.21 59.24
N ALA A 63 -60.73 17.78 58.04
CA ALA A 63 -59.34 17.42 57.76
C ALA A 63 -58.40 18.62 57.96
N GLN A 64 -58.79 19.82 57.53
CA GLN A 64 -58.01 21.03 57.74
C GLN A 64 -57.94 21.43 59.22
N GLN A 65 -59.05 21.31 59.96
CA GLN A 65 -59.10 21.63 61.38
C GLN A 65 -58.21 20.71 62.21
N PHE A 66 -58.26 19.39 61.95
CA PHE A 66 -57.36 18.42 62.58
C PHE A 66 -55.90 18.67 62.18
N TRP A 67 -55.62 18.88 60.88
CA TRP A 67 -54.26 19.13 60.39
C TRP A 67 -53.61 20.34 61.06
N ARG A 68 -54.31 21.46 61.22
CA ARG A 68 -53.76 22.66 61.88
C ARG A 68 -53.35 22.38 63.32
N GLY A 69 -54.20 21.65 64.06
CA GLY A 69 -53.90 21.21 65.42
C GLY A 69 -52.69 20.26 65.45
N ALA A 70 -52.70 19.22 64.62
CA ALA A 70 -51.64 18.23 64.56
C ALA A 70 -50.30 18.84 64.12
N ASN A 71 -50.31 19.76 63.15
CA ASN A 71 -49.13 20.47 62.67
C ASN A 71 -48.54 21.38 63.75
N SER A 72 -49.37 22.02 64.57
CA SER A 72 -48.88 22.82 65.71
C SER A 72 -48.15 21.95 66.75
N ILE A 73 -48.68 20.75 67.05
CA ILE A 73 -48.05 19.78 67.96
C ILE A 73 -46.74 19.27 67.35
N ALA A 74 -46.77 18.85 66.08
CA ALA A 74 -45.58 18.36 65.37
C ALA A 74 -44.48 19.43 65.29
N THR A 75 -44.84 20.68 65.01
CA THR A 75 -43.90 21.81 64.97
C THR A 75 -43.32 22.11 66.35
N SER A 76 -44.14 22.07 67.40
CA SER A 76 -43.67 22.25 68.78
C SER A 76 -42.69 21.15 69.20
N GLN A 77 -43.02 19.89 68.91
CA GLN A 77 -42.14 18.76 69.21
C GLN A 77 -40.85 18.80 68.38
N ARG A 78 -40.92 19.18 67.09
CA ARG A 78 -39.75 19.42 66.24
C ARG A 78 -38.86 20.52 66.80
N ARG A 79 -39.42 21.65 67.24
CA ARG A 79 -38.67 22.73 67.92
C ARG A 79 -37.99 22.22 69.19
N GLN A 80 -38.71 21.53 70.05
CA GLN A 80 -38.15 20.96 71.27
C GLN A 80 -37.03 19.95 70.98
N PHE A 81 -37.18 19.14 69.94
CA PHE A 81 -36.14 18.23 69.48
C PHE A 81 -34.92 18.99 68.98
N ILE A 82 -35.08 19.95 68.06
CA ILE A 82 -33.98 20.79 67.57
C ILE A 82 -33.27 21.51 68.72
N GLU A 83 -34.01 22.12 69.63
CA GLU A 83 -33.45 22.78 70.83
C GLU A 83 -32.70 21.78 71.72
N ARG A 84 -33.22 20.58 71.95
CA ARG A 84 -32.53 19.51 72.68
C ARG A 84 -31.31 18.96 71.95
N THR A 85 -31.27 19.01 70.62
CA THR A 85 -30.13 18.50 69.84
C THR A 85 -29.03 19.57 69.77
N LEU A 86 -29.39 20.85 69.68
CA LEU A 86 -28.48 22.00 69.65
C LEU A 86 -28.00 22.44 71.05
N ARG A 87 -28.76 22.16 72.12
CA ARG A 87 -28.46 22.56 73.51
C ARG A 87 -28.36 21.38 74.48
N GLY A 88 -28.45 20.15 73.98
CA GLY A 88 -28.50 18.95 74.82
C GLY A 88 -27.16 18.68 75.49
N ASN A 89 -27.10 18.94 76.79
CA ASN A 89 -26.00 18.53 77.64
C ASN A 89 -25.94 16.99 77.65
N ARG A 90 -24.98 16.40 76.93
CA ARG A 90 -24.70 14.96 76.98
C ARG A 90 -23.31 14.78 77.55
N ASP A 91 -23.21 14.04 78.65
CA ASP A 91 -21.99 13.43 79.15
C ASP A 91 -21.46 12.46 78.07
N ALA A 92 -20.79 13.00 77.05
CA ALA A 92 -20.04 12.19 76.11
C ALA A 92 -18.81 11.63 76.87
N PRO A 93 -18.56 10.31 76.83
CA PRO A 93 -17.40 9.73 77.50
C PRO A 93 -16.13 10.33 76.88
N LYS A 94 -15.32 11.02 77.69
CA LYS A 94 -13.98 11.51 77.32
C LYS A 94 -13.19 10.35 76.71
N ARG A 95 -12.99 10.37 75.38
CA ARG A 95 -11.91 9.60 74.76
C ARG A 95 -10.71 10.50 74.50
N SER A 96 -9.56 9.92 74.76
CA SER A 96 -8.23 10.47 74.69
C SER A 96 -7.96 11.09 73.33
N SER A 97 -7.77 12.41 73.33
CA SER A 97 -7.15 13.18 72.25
C SER A 97 -5.75 12.63 71.95
N SER A 98 -5.62 11.88 70.86
CA SER A 98 -4.31 11.45 70.35
C SER A 98 -3.70 12.58 69.50
N GLY A 99 -2.57 13.13 69.94
CA GLY A 99 -1.79 14.13 69.21
C GLY A 99 -1.03 15.11 70.12
N LEU A 100 0.10 15.66 69.66
CA LEU A 100 0.97 16.58 70.42
C LEU A 100 0.25 17.84 70.96
N LEU A 101 -0.87 18.23 70.36
CA LEU A 101 -1.69 19.39 70.78
C LEU A 101 -2.62 19.11 71.97
N SER A 102 -2.73 17.87 72.45
CA SER A 102 -3.53 17.55 73.66
C SER A 102 -2.81 17.76 74.98
N ILE A 103 -1.53 18.14 74.94
CA ILE A 103 -0.67 18.34 76.12
C ILE A 103 -0.84 19.74 76.72
N VAL A 104 -1.51 20.66 76.03
CA VAL A 104 -1.75 22.03 76.51
C VAL A 104 -3.20 22.16 76.99
N ASP A 105 -3.37 22.43 78.29
CA ASP A 105 -4.65 22.80 78.92
C ASP A 105 -5.08 24.21 78.48
N GLY A 106 -5.51 24.33 77.22
CA GLY A 106 -6.12 25.52 76.65
C GLY A 106 -7.62 25.31 76.37
N PRO A 107 -8.42 26.39 76.31
CA PRO A 107 -9.82 26.28 75.92
C PRO A 107 -9.91 25.77 74.48
N ASN A 108 -10.39 24.53 74.30
CA ASN A 108 -10.68 23.98 72.99
C ASN A 108 -12.14 24.25 72.61
N TYR A 109 -12.41 24.43 71.31
CA TYR A 109 -13.75 24.77 70.81
C TYR A 109 -14.81 23.75 71.23
N HIS A 110 -14.44 22.46 71.26
CA HIS A 110 -15.30 21.37 71.70
C HIS A 110 -15.76 21.52 73.16
N ALA A 111 -14.87 21.89 74.08
CA ALA A 111 -15.19 22.06 75.50
C ALA A 111 -15.97 23.36 75.79
N LEU A 112 -15.81 24.39 74.96
CA LEU A 112 -16.51 25.67 75.13
C LEU A 112 -17.95 25.63 74.60
N ILE A 113 -18.20 24.91 73.50
CA ILE A 113 -19.47 24.97 72.76
C ILE A 113 -20.22 23.63 72.81
N GLY A 114 -19.56 22.53 73.20
CA GLY A 114 -20.19 21.20 73.30
C GLY A 114 -20.57 20.60 71.94
N THR A 115 -19.87 20.97 70.87
CA THR A 115 -20.14 20.53 69.50
C THR A 115 -19.66 19.10 69.30
N ASP A 116 -20.55 18.16 69.04
CA ASP A 116 -20.19 16.77 68.76
C ASP A 116 -19.60 16.61 67.36
N PHE A 117 -18.28 16.80 67.25
CA PHE A 117 -17.56 16.64 65.98
C PHE A 117 -17.67 15.22 65.39
N ALA A 118 -18.00 14.20 66.19
CA ALA A 118 -18.23 12.85 65.67
C ALA A 118 -19.58 12.71 64.96
N ALA A 119 -20.52 13.63 65.21
CA ALA A 119 -21.81 13.73 64.53
C ALA A 119 -21.81 14.77 63.39
N LEU A 120 -20.66 15.40 63.11
CA LEU A 120 -20.47 16.34 62.02
C LEU A 120 -19.68 15.67 60.90
N CYS A 121 -20.00 16.06 59.67
CA CYS A 121 -19.32 15.60 58.48
C CYS A 121 -18.79 16.81 57.69
N PRO A 122 -17.76 16.63 56.85
CA PRO A 122 -17.33 17.65 55.89
C PRO A 122 -18.50 18.13 55.02
N PRO A 123 -18.48 19.39 54.54
CA PRO A 123 -19.58 19.92 53.71
C PRO A 123 -19.83 19.10 52.45
N ASP A 124 -18.77 18.54 51.85
CA ASP A 124 -18.80 17.73 50.63
C ASP A 124 -19.02 16.23 50.89
N ALA A 125 -19.20 15.83 52.15
CA ALA A 125 -19.48 14.44 52.49
C ALA A 125 -20.92 14.05 52.08
N LEU A 126 -21.12 12.79 51.69
CA LEU A 126 -22.42 12.32 51.21
C LEU A 126 -23.50 12.42 52.30
N GLU A 127 -23.12 12.15 53.55
CA GLU A 127 -23.95 12.23 54.74
C GLU A 127 -24.26 13.65 55.21
N SER A 128 -23.70 14.68 54.55
CA SER A 128 -24.05 16.07 54.83
C SER A 128 -25.53 16.32 54.54
N ILE A 129 -26.23 16.94 55.48
CA ILE A 129 -27.63 17.36 55.31
C ILE A 129 -27.81 18.42 54.22
N TRP A 130 -26.72 19.02 53.76
CA TRP A 130 -26.67 20.03 52.70
C TRP A 130 -26.08 19.46 51.40
N SER A 131 -25.80 18.14 51.35
CA SER A 131 -25.25 17.51 50.15
C SER A 131 -26.27 17.46 49.02
N PRO A 132 -25.82 17.36 47.75
CA PRO A 132 -26.70 17.05 46.62
C PRO A 132 -27.51 15.76 46.84
N VAL A 133 -26.97 14.79 47.59
CA VAL A 133 -27.65 13.55 47.95
C VAL A 133 -28.86 13.80 48.85
N ALA A 134 -28.69 14.62 49.88
CA ALA A 134 -29.79 14.97 50.78
C ALA A 134 -30.93 15.64 50.01
N TYR A 135 -30.59 16.51 49.06
CA TYR A 135 -31.57 17.14 48.15
C TYR A 135 -32.25 16.12 47.22
N LEU A 136 -31.49 15.20 46.61
CA LEU A 136 -32.03 14.15 45.75
C LEU A 136 -33.03 13.25 46.50
N ILE A 137 -32.71 12.85 47.73
CA ILE A 137 -33.59 12.01 48.56
C ILE A 137 -34.88 12.77 48.89
N ASP A 138 -34.80 14.06 49.20
CA ASP A 138 -35.97 14.90 49.45
C ASP A 138 -36.87 14.99 48.21
N LEU A 139 -36.27 15.17 47.02
CA LEU A 139 -37.01 15.16 45.75
C LEU A 139 -37.68 13.81 45.47
N LEU A 140 -36.99 12.68 45.68
CA LEU A 140 -37.57 11.36 45.47
C LEU A 140 -38.76 11.09 46.41
N ARG A 141 -38.65 11.50 47.69
CA ARG A 141 -39.77 11.43 48.64
C ARG A 141 -40.94 12.32 48.19
N TRP A 142 -40.63 13.52 47.72
CA TRP A 142 -41.64 14.44 47.24
C TRP A 142 -42.40 13.89 46.01
N VAL A 143 -41.70 13.31 45.03
CA VAL A 143 -42.32 12.67 43.86
C VAL A 143 -43.23 11.52 44.26
N ARG A 144 -42.73 10.60 45.11
CA ARG A 144 -43.50 9.44 45.61
C ARG A 144 -44.77 9.88 46.35
N ASP A 145 -44.62 10.81 47.29
CA ASP A 145 -45.71 11.15 48.23
C ASP A 145 -46.70 12.17 47.65
N ARG A 146 -46.31 12.97 46.63
CA ARG A 146 -47.17 14.03 46.07
C ARG A 146 -47.54 13.90 44.61
N LEU A 147 -46.77 13.21 43.76
CA LEU A 147 -47.11 13.06 42.35
C LEU A 147 -47.69 11.68 42.05
N GLU A 148 -47.05 10.61 42.53
CA GLU A 148 -47.46 9.23 42.26
C GLU A 148 -48.73 8.83 43.04
N GLY A 149 -49.04 9.50 44.15
CA GLY A 149 -50.28 9.31 44.91
C GLY A 149 -51.55 9.96 44.31
N ILE A 150 -51.42 10.82 43.29
CA ILE A 150 -52.55 11.61 42.73
C ILE A 150 -53.11 11.00 41.44
N ASN A 151 -52.27 10.43 40.57
CA ASN A 151 -52.69 9.86 39.29
C ASN A 151 -52.72 8.32 39.34
N LYS A 152 -53.87 7.72 38.98
CA LYS A 152 -54.05 6.24 38.96
C LYS A 152 -53.45 5.56 37.72
N GLU A 153 -52.92 6.30 36.76
CA GLU A 153 -52.31 5.74 35.56
C GLU A 153 -50.83 5.40 35.80
N GLU A 154 -50.52 4.11 35.86
CA GLU A 154 -49.16 3.57 36.10
C GLU A 154 -48.11 4.06 35.07
N LYS A 155 -48.54 4.54 33.89
CA LYS A 155 -47.64 5.03 32.82
C LYS A 155 -46.87 6.31 33.17
N TYR A 156 -47.32 7.09 34.15
CA TYR A 156 -46.65 8.32 34.57
C TYR A 156 -45.73 8.15 35.79
N ALA A 157 -45.68 6.96 36.40
CA ALA A 157 -44.79 6.68 37.52
C ALA A 157 -43.33 6.85 37.09
N LEU A 158 -42.52 7.51 37.92
CA LEU A 158 -41.14 7.83 37.59
C LEU A 158 -40.32 6.55 37.39
N HIS A 159 -40.56 5.54 38.24
CA HIS A 159 -39.86 4.26 38.18
C HIS A 159 -40.11 3.49 36.87
N ASN A 160 -41.32 3.57 36.30
CA ASN A 160 -41.65 2.89 35.04
C ASN A 160 -41.00 3.56 33.83
N ARG A 161 -40.77 4.88 33.89
CA ARG A 161 -40.11 5.64 32.82
C ARG A 161 -38.58 5.62 32.92
N ARG A 162 -38.06 5.45 34.13
CA ARG A 162 -36.64 5.45 34.47
C ARG A 162 -36.37 4.29 35.44
N THR A 163 -36.30 3.09 34.87
CA THR A 163 -36.06 1.83 35.60
C THR A 163 -34.67 1.77 36.23
N ASP A 164 -33.75 2.59 35.72
CA ASP A 164 -32.38 2.75 36.19
C ASP A 164 -32.26 3.47 37.55
N LEU A 165 -33.08 4.50 37.79
CA LEU A 165 -32.83 5.49 38.87
C LEU A 165 -32.80 4.89 40.28
N LEU A 166 -33.66 3.93 40.60
CA LEU A 166 -33.70 3.31 41.94
C LEU A 166 -32.60 2.26 42.16
N ALA A 167 -31.98 1.77 41.08
CA ALA A 167 -30.90 0.80 41.15
C ALA A 167 -29.50 1.44 41.28
N LEU A 168 -29.39 2.75 41.03
CA LEU A 168 -28.12 3.47 41.12
C LEU A 168 -27.63 3.56 42.57
N SER A 169 -26.38 3.18 42.81
CA SER A 169 -25.71 3.39 44.10
C SER A 169 -25.30 4.84 44.27
N VAL A 170 -25.65 5.43 45.40
CA VAL A 170 -25.19 6.77 45.77
C VAL A 170 -23.82 6.65 46.45
N ASP A 171 -22.75 6.86 45.70
CA ASP A 171 -21.38 6.94 46.21
C ASP A 171 -20.70 8.27 45.83
N PHE A 172 -19.44 8.44 46.26
CA PHE A 172 -18.71 9.68 46.01
C PHE A 172 -18.46 9.93 44.53
N ASN A 173 -18.19 8.86 43.76
CA ASN A 173 -17.95 8.97 42.32
C ASN A 173 -19.24 9.32 41.59
N ALA A 174 -20.36 8.69 41.92
CA ALA A 174 -21.67 8.97 41.32
C ALA A 174 -22.13 10.44 41.50
N VAL A 175 -21.72 11.09 42.58
CA VAL A 175 -22.10 12.49 42.88
C VAL A 175 -21.13 13.51 42.28
N TYR A 176 -19.82 13.22 42.26
CA TYR A 176 -18.79 14.21 41.93
C TYR A 176 -17.98 13.90 40.66
N GLN A 177 -18.04 12.68 40.12
CA GLN A 177 -17.36 12.35 38.87
C GLN A 177 -18.06 13.04 37.70
N SER A 178 -17.29 13.73 36.87
CA SER A 178 -17.79 14.27 35.61
C SER A 178 -17.92 13.16 34.57
N ILE A 179 -19.11 12.99 34.03
CA ILE A 179 -19.44 12.01 32.97
C ILE A 179 -20.18 12.75 31.85
N SER A 180 -20.04 12.29 30.60
CA SER A 180 -20.78 12.84 29.46
C SER A 180 -22.29 12.65 29.64
N SER A 181 -23.07 13.67 29.30
CA SER A 181 -24.53 13.54 29.28
C SER A 181 -25.01 12.52 28.24
N VAL A 182 -24.24 12.29 27.17
CA VAL A 182 -24.58 11.31 26.13
C VAL A 182 -24.46 9.89 26.69
N ASP A 183 -23.39 9.58 27.39
CA ASP A 183 -23.18 8.24 27.99
C ASP A 183 -24.31 7.90 28.96
N ILE A 184 -24.74 8.89 29.77
CA ILE A 184 -25.90 8.76 30.65
C ILE A 184 -27.17 8.48 29.84
N ILE A 185 -27.41 9.21 28.74
CA ILE A 185 -28.60 9.01 27.92
C ILE A 185 -28.59 7.61 27.28
N VAL A 186 -27.46 7.15 26.75
CA VAL A 186 -27.32 5.82 26.14
C VAL A 186 -27.58 4.74 27.17
N GLU A 187 -26.95 4.79 28.34
CA GLU A 187 -27.17 3.82 29.42
C GLU A 187 -28.64 3.77 29.87
N VAL A 188 -29.29 4.94 29.95
CA VAL A 188 -30.72 5.04 30.28
C VAL A 188 -31.58 4.38 29.20
N LEU A 189 -31.27 4.60 27.92
CA LEU A 189 -32.00 3.99 26.81
C LEU A 189 -31.79 2.48 26.77
N GLU A 190 -30.56 1.99 26.96
CA GLU A 190 -30.25 0.56 27.00
C GLU A 190 -31.00 -0.15 28.13
N LYS A 191 -30.95 0.39 29.34
CA LYS A 191 -31.71 -0.14 30.49
C LYS A 191 -33.22 -0.09 30.26
N PHE A 192 -33.72 0.95 29.61
CA PHE A 192 -35.13 1.06 29.26
C PHE A 192 -35.54 0.01 28.22
N ILE A 193 -34.74 -0.22 27.19
CA ILE A 193 -34.99 -1.23 26.15
C ILE A 193 -34.96 -2.63 26.78
N ALA A 194 -33.92 -2.95 27.56
CA ALA A 194 -33.78 -4.24 28.22
C ALA A 194 -34.93 -4.55 29.20
N ALA A 195 -35.51 -3.53 29.85
CA ALA A 195 -36.63 -3.71 30.76
C ALA A 195 -37.98 -3.92 30.06
N ASN A 196 -38.12 -3.49 28.79
CA ASN A 196 -39.38 -3.51 28.05
C ASN A 196 -39.40 -4.51 26.89
N THR A 197 -38.28 -5.18 26.59
CA THR A 197 -38.17 -6.09 25.45
C THR A 197 -37.34 -7.32 25.81
N ASP A 198 -37.84 -8.51 25.47
CA ASP A 198 -37.15 -9.79 25.65
C ASP A 198 -36.15 -10.03 24.51
N VAL A 199 -35.07 -9.24 24.42
CA VAL A 199 -34.03 -9.39 23.38
C VAL A 199 -32.72 -9.83 24.01
N ASP A 200 -32.09 -10.87 23.44
CA ASP A 200 -30.78 -11.37 23.87
C ASP A 200 -29.63 -10.37 23.62
N SER A 201 -29.72 -9.58 22.54
CA SER A 201 -28.74 -8.53 22.17
C SER A 201 -29.43 -7.30 21.59
N ILE A 202 -29.19 -6.13 22.18
CA ILE A 202 -29.74 -4.84 21.70
C ILE A 202 -29.22 -4.53 20.28
N GLU A 203 -27.96 -4.85 19.99
CA GLU A 203 -27.37 -4.63 18.67
C GLU A 203 -28.12 -5.41 17.58
N ASP A 204 -28.43 -6.68 17.84
CA ASP A 204 -29.16 -7.53 16.88
C ASP A 204 -30.58 -7.00 16.63
N ALA A 205 -31.24 -6.45 17.65
CA ALA A 205 -32.52 -5.79 17.47
C ALA A 205 -32.41 -4.51 16.64
N LEU A 206 -31.36 -3.70 16.80
CA LEU A 206 -31.14 -2.48 16.01
C LEU A 206 -30.76 -2.77 14.56
N ILE A 207 -30.11 -3.91 14.31
CA ILE A 207 -29.83 -4.42 12.96
C ILE A 207 -31.12 -4.91 12.29
N ALA A 208 -31.97 -5.66 13.01
CA ALA A 208 -33.20 -6.23 12.46
C ALA A 208 -34.32 -5.19 12.28
N ALA A 209 -34.35 -4.15 13.10
CA ALA A 209 -35.37 -3.12 13.04
C ALA A 209 -35.21 -2.25 11.77
N ARG A 210 -36.33 -2.04 11.06
CA ARG A 210 -36.39 -1.15 9.89
C ARG A 210 -37.02 0.21 10.21
N TYR A 211 -37.96 0.28 11.15
CA TYR A 211 -38.56 1.53 11.59
C TYR A 211 -38.09 1.86 13.02
N PRO A 212 -37.71 3.12 13.33
CA PRO A 212 -37.77 4.32 12.48
C PRO A 212 -36.77 4.35 11.30
N ASN A 213 -37.01 5.20 10.29
CA ASN A 213 -36.24 5.29 9.02
C ASN A 213 -34.70 5.47 9.15
N GLY A 214 -34.16 5.77 10.33
CA GLY A 214 -32.72 5.85 10.57
C GLY A 214 -32.02 4.49 10.75
N LEU A 215 -32.79 3.40 10.93
CA LEU A 215 -32.29 2.03 11.05
C LEU A 215 -32.20 1.37 9.66
N PRO A 216 -31.45 0.28 9.44
CA PRO A 216 -30.69 -0.50 10.42
C PRO A 216 -29.43 0.24 10.91
N TYR A 217 -29.13 0.10 12.20
CA TYR A 217 -27.91 0.63 12.80
C TYR A 217 -26.93 -0.51 13.08
N TYR A 218 -25.72 -0.42 12.52
CA TYR A 218 -24.67 -1.40 12.72
C TYR A 218 -23.41 -0.72 13.25
N GLN A 219 -23.15 -0.89 14.55
CA GLN A 219 -22.11 -0.14 15.26
C GLN A 219 -20.73 -0.37 14.66
N HIS A 220 -20.37 -1.62 14.35
CA HIS A 220 -19.04 -1.93 13.81
C HIS A 220 -18.75 -1.21 12.49
N TRP A 221 -19.72 -1.09 11.59
CA TRP A 221 -19.55 -0.31 10.35
C TRP A 221 -19.38 1.18 10.65
N VAL A 222 -20.23 1.74 11.51
CA VAL A 222 -20.17 3.16 11.87
C VAL A 222 -18.82 3.52 12.50
N THR A 223 -18.25 2.62 13.32
CA THR A 223 -16.90 2.78 13.87
C THR A 223 -15.85 2.78 12.77
N ILE A 224 -15.86 1.80 11.87
CA ILE A 224 -14.84 1.68 10.80
C ILE A 224 -14.90 2.88 9.85
N ASP A 225 -16.10 3.23 9.36
CA ASP A 225 -16.27 4.38 8.46
C ASP A 225 -15.97 5.70 9.19
N GLY A 226 -16.35 5.83 10.47
CA GLY A 226 -16.02 7.00 11.29
C GLY A 226 -14.51 7.18 11.46
N ILE A 227 -13.76 6.11 11.71
CA ILE A 227 -12.29 6.16 11.80
C ILE A 227 -11.68 6.49 10.43
N ALA A 228 -12.18 5.90 9.34
CA ALA A 228 -11.72 6.25 8.00
C ALA A 228 -11.94 7.74 7.69
N GLN A 229 -13.09 8.31 8.08
CA GLN A 229 -13.41 9.73 7.91
C GLN A 229 -12.49 10.65 8.71
N VAL A 230 -12.09 10.27 9.93
CA VAL A 230 -11.13 11.06 10.74
C VAL A 230 -9.81 11.27 10.00
N HIS A 231 -9.42 10.32 9.15
CA HIS A 231 -8.21 10.38 8.34
C HIS A 231 -8.44 10.88 6.90
N ASP A 232 -9.61 11.49 6.60
CA ASP A 232 -10.01 11.94 5.26
C ASP A 232 -10.00 10.81 4.20
N LEU A 233 -10.30 9.57 4.62
CA LEU A 233 -10.36 8.39 3.77
C LEU A 233 -11.77 7.76 3.75
N SER A 234 -12.01 6.92 2.75
CA SER A 234 -13.14 5.99 2.73
C SER A 234 -12.67 4.57 3.01
N VAL A 235 -13.57 3.69 3.47
CA VAL A 235 -13.26 2.27 3.66
C VAL A 235 -12.80 1.62 2.34
N GLY A 236 -13.35 2.06 1.20
CA GLY A 236 -12.92 1.63 -0.14
C GLY A 236 -11.47 1.99 -0.49
N ASP A 237 -10.89 3.03 0.12
CA ASP A 237 -9.48 3.37 -0.11
C ASP A 237 -8.53 2.36 0.54
N PHE A 238 -8.92 1.76 1.68
CA PHE A 238 -8.15 0.68 2.30
C PHE A 238 -8.08 -0.55 1.40
N GLU A 239 -9.20 -0.88 0.75
CA GLU A 239 -9.27 -2.03 -0.16
C GLU A 239 -8.31 -1.89 -1.35
N HIS A 240 -8.33 -0.72 -1.99
CA HIS A 240 -7.39 -0.40 -3.07
C HIS A 240 -5.93 -0.49 -2.62
N ARG A 241 -5.62 -0.26 -1.34
CA ARG A 241 -4.24 -0.28 -0.82
C ARG A 241 -3.72 -1.67 -0.50
N VAL A 242 -4.62 -2.63 -0.28
CA VAL A 242 -4.25 -4.02 0.04
C VAL A 242 -4.36 -4.97 -1.15
N ASP A 243 -5.00 -4.55 -2.25
CA ASP A 243 -5.07 -5.35 -3.48
C ASP A 243 -3.71 -5.37 -4.20
N LEU A 244 -3.21 -6.57 -4.51
CA LEU A 244 -1.95 -6.78 -5.24
C LEU A 244 -2.02 -6.32 -6.71
N SER A 245 -3.21 -6.35 -7.30
CA SER A 245 -3.42 -5.97 -8.71
C SER A 245 -3.58 -4.46 -8.93
N TYR A 246 -3.74 -3.69 -7.85
CA TYR A 246 -3.79 -2.24 -7.91
C TYR A 246 -2.40 -1.64 -8.19
N PRO A 247 -2.27 -0.60 -9.02
CA PRO A 247 -3.36 0.17 -9.64
C PRO A 247 -3.94 -0.51 -10.88
N TYR A 248 -5.26 -0.43 -11.01
CA TYR A 248 -6.01 -1.20 -12.01
C TYR A 248 -5.78 -0.75 -13.46
N PHE A 249 -5.27 0.46 -13.69
CA PHE A 249 -4.90 0.90 -15.05
C PHE A 249 -3.74 0.10 -15.65
N LEU A 250 -2.99 -0.67 -14.86
CA LEU A 250 -1.95 -1.57 -15.35
C LEU A 250 -2.49 -2.95 -15.80
N GLN A 251 -3.76 -3.24 -15.53
CA GLN A 251 -4.41 -4.49 -15.87
C GLN A 251 -5.17 -4.35 -17.19
N THR A 252 -5.12 -5.37 -18.03
CA THR A 252 -5.79 -5.36 -19.35
C THR A 252 -7.31 -5.26 -19.25
N ASN A 253 -7.88 -5.80 -18.17
CA ASN A 253 -9.29 -5.75 -17.85
C ASN A 253 -9.67 -4.58 -16.93
N GLY A 254 -8.73 -3.69 -16.57
CA GLY A 254 -9.03 -2.50 -15.75
C GLY A 254 -9.49 -2.78 -14.32
N ARG A 255 -9.30 -4.00 -13.78
CA ARG A 255 -9.83 -4.40 -12.47
C ARG A 255 -8.97 -5.42 -11.73
N GLY A 256 -9.24 -5.56 -10.44
CA GLY A 256 -8.62 -6.49 -9.50
C GLY A 256 -9.62 -7.41 -8.79
N ALA A 257 -9.13 -8.20 -7.84
CA ALA A 257 -9.98 -9.10 -7.06
C ALA A 257 -10.92 -8.36 -6.09
N ASN A 258 -10.53 -7.15 -5.65
CA ASN A 258 -11.27 -6.38 -4.66
C ASN A 258 -12.01 -5.16 -5.24
N THR A 259 -11.98 -4.92 -6.56
CA THR A 259 -12.55 -3.71 -7.19
C THR A 259 -14.04 -3.50 -6.85
N ALA A 260 -14.86 -4.54 -6.97
CA ALA A 260 -16.30 -4.46 -6.66
C ALA A 260 -16.58 -4.11 -5.19
N LYS A 261 -15.87 -4.77 -4.27
CA LYS A 261 -15.94 -4.48 -2.83
C LYS A 261 -15.52 -3.03 -2.56
N GLY A 262 -14.50 -2.55 -3.27
CA GLY A 262 -13.91 -1.24 -3.05
C GLY A 262 -14.90 -0.14 -3.38
N PHE A 263 -15.63 -0.30 -4.49
CA PHE A 263 -16.74 0.56 -4.82
C PHE A 263 -17.89 0.43 -3.81
N ALA A 264 -18.27 -0.79 -3.44
CA ALA A 264 -19.35 -1.00 -2.47
C ALA A 264 -19.08 -0.35 -1.11
N HIS A 265 -17.83 -0.31 -0.63
CA HIS A 265 -17.46 0.35 0.62
C HIS A 265 -17.19 1.85 0.47
N ALA A 266 -16.75 2.30 -0.71
CA ALA A 266 -16.65 3.72 -1.02
C ALA A 266 -18.03 4.42 -1.00
N SER A 267 -19.14 3.68 -1.09
CA SER A 267 -20.49 4.26 -1.03
C SER A 267 -20.87 4.79 0.36
N ARG A 268 -20.04 4.52 1.39
CA ARG A 268 -20.28 4.81 2.83
C ARG A 268 -21.51 4.13 3.43
N LEU A 269 -22.12 3.18 2.71
CA LEU A 269 -23.28 2.44 3.17
C LEU A 269 -22.84 1.16 3.87
N GLY A 270 -23.37 0.90 5.05
CA GLY A 270 -23.10 -0.32 5.80
C GLY A 270 -23.67 -1.56 5.11
N PRO A 271 -23.16 -2.76 5.42
CA PRO A 271 -23.57 -3.99 4.72
C PRO A 271 -25.08 -4.27 4.83
N TYR A 272 -25.72 -3.95 5.96
CA TYR A 272 -27.18 -4.07 6.11
C TYR A 272 -27.98 -2.98 5.38
N GLN A 273 -27.40 -1.78 5.22
CA GLN A 273 -28.01 -0.71 4.43
C GLN A 273 -27.99 -1.08 2.95
N ARG A 274 -26.85 -1.59 2.45
CA ARG A 274 -26.72 -2.12 1.08
C ARG A 274 -27.70 -3.26 0.84
N LEU A 275 -27.80 -4.21 1.78
CA LEU A 275 -28.76 -5.32 1.70
C LEU A 275 -30.22 -4.84 1.62
N LEU A 276 -30.58 -3.82 2.40
CA LEU A 276 -31.93 -3.23 2.36
C LEU A 276 -32.22 -2.59 0.99
N LEU A 277 -31.21 -2.00 0.35
CA LEU A 277 -31.37 -1.40 -0.98
C LEU A 277 -31.49 -2.45 -2.08
N THR A 278 -30.75 -3.56 -1.99
CA THR A 278 -30.68 -4.62 -3.01
C THR A 278 -31.64 -5.78 -2.81
N GLU A 279 -32.42 -5.79 -1.72
CA GLU A 279 -33.39 -6.86 -1.47
C GLU A 279 -34.46 -6.94 -2.56
N THR A 280 -34.90 -8.16 -2.85
CA THR A 280 -36.04 -8.39 -3.73
C THR A 280 -37.28 -7.72 -3.16
N ARG A 281 -38.08 -7.14 -4.04
CA ARG A 281 -39.34 -6.52 -3.66
C ARG A 281 -40.24 -7.49 -2.89
N ALA A 282 -40.90 -7.01 -1.84
CA ALA A 282 -41.94 -7.77 -1.16
C ALA A 282 -43.15 -8.03 -2.06
N ASP A 283 -43.81 -9.17 -1.86
CA ASP A 283 -45.06 -9.51 -2.55
C ASP A 283 -46.22 -8.66 -2.03
N PHE A 284 -47.15 -8.31 -2.93
CA PHE A 284 -48.32 -7.49 -2.59
C PHE A 284 -49.25 -8.16 -1.55
N GLU A 285 -49.25 -9.49 -1.48
CA GLU A 285 -50.00 -10.25 -0.48
C GLU A 285 -49.54 -9.92 0.95
N ASP A 286 -48.25 -9.61 1.13
CA ASP A 286 -47.61 -9.33 2.43
C ASP A 286 -47.58 -7.84 2.78
N ARG A 287 -48.33 -6.99 2.06
CA ARG A 287 -48.27 -5.52 2.19
C ARG A 287 -48.45 -4.99 3.61
N GLU A 288 -49.34 -5.60 4.41
CA GLU A 288 -49.56 -5.18 5.80
C GLU A 288 -48.31 -5.39 6.65
N SER A 289 -47.63 -6.53 6.47
CA SER A 289 -46.38 -6.83 7.16
C SER A 289 -45.26 -5.89 6.70
N PHE A 290 -45.20 -5.58 5.40
CA PHE A 290 -44.24 -4.65 4.82
C PHE A 290 -44.40 -3.24 5.41
N PHE A 291 -45.63 -2.70 5.45
CA PHE A 291 -45.89 -1.37 6.00
C PHE A 291 -45.67 -1.31 7.52
N ALA A 292 -46.01 -2.38 8.24
CA ALA A 292 -45.76 -2.49 9.67
C ALA A 292 -44.25 -2.44 9.98
N GLN A 293 -43.43 -3.16 9.20
CA GLN A 293 -41.99 -3.21 9.40
C GLN A 293 -41.28 -1.91 8.98
N ASN A 294 -41.65 -1.32 7.84
CA ASN A 294 -40.92 -0.18 7.26
C ASN A 294 -41.43 1.19 7.72
N PHE A 295 -42.73 1.34 7.99
CA PHE A 295 -43.38 2.61 8.35
C PHE A 295 -43.98 2.62 9.76
N GLY A 296 -43.91 1.50 10.49
CA GLY A 296 -44.35 1.42 11.88
C GLY A 296 -45.87 1.48 12.08
N THR A 297 -46.65 0.95 11.13
CA THR A 297 -48.12 0.88 11.21
C THR A 297 -48.52 -0.32 12.07
N SER A 298 -48.70 -0.10 13.37
CA SER A 298 -48.92 -1.18 14.34
C SER A 298 -50.39 -1.60 14.47
N LYS A 299 -51.34 -0.80 13.97
CA LYS A 299 -52.77 -1.10 14.02
C LYS A 299 -53.27 -1.60 12.66
N LEU A 300 -54.28 -2.46 12.69
CA LEU A 300 -54.96 -2.95 11.49
C LEU A 300 -55.44 -1.75 10.65
N ASP A 301 -55.26 -1.82 9.33
CA ASP A 301 -55.61 -0.79 8.34
C ASP A 301 -54.94 0.59 8.49
N GLU A 302 -54.03 0.77 9.44
CA GLU A 302 -53.34 2.05 9.65
C GLU A 302 -52.46 2.45 8.46
N TYR A 303 -51.98 1.47 7.68
CA TYR A 303 -51.21 1.68 6.46
C TYR A 303 -52.01 2.41 5.37
N LEU A 304 -53.34 2.33 5.36
CA LEU A 304 -54.18 3.06 4.41
C LEU A 304 -54.03 4.58 4.53
N PHE A 305 -53.65 5.07 5.73
CA PHE A 305 -53.43 6.49 5.96
C PHE A 305 -52.09 7.01 5.42
N LEU A 306 -51.20 6.14 4.92
CA LEU A 306 -49.94 6.56 4.28
C LEU A 306 -50.16 7.38 3.00
N ASN A 307 -51.35 7.32 2.41
CA ASN A 307 -51.72 8.23 1.34
C ASN A 307 -51.96 9.67 1.82
N GLN A 308 -52.05 9.94 3.13
CA GLN A 308 -52.23 11.29 3.66
C GLN A 308 -50.86 11.94 3.91
N VAL A 309 -50.65 13.15 3.38
CA VAL A 309 -49.34 13.83 3.44
C VAL A 309 -48.85 14.03 4.88
N VAL A 310 -49.74 14.38 5.81
CA VAL A 310 -49.38 14.59 7.22
C VAL A 310 -48.92 13.27 7.87
N PHE A 311 -49.67 12.20 7.67
CA PHE A 311 -49.34 10.89 8.26
C PHE A 311 -48.07 10.31 7.65
N LEU A 312 -47.89 10.44 6.32
CA LEU A 312 -46.65 10.07 5.66
C LEU A 312 -45.46 10.85 6.21
N GLY A 313 -45.60 12.17 6.39
CA GLY A 313 -44.57 13.03 6.98
C GLY A 313 -44.19 12.60 8.40
N GLU A 314 -45.17 12.28 9.25
CA GLU A 314 -44.92 11.76 10.60
C GLU A 314 -44.13 10.44 10.60
N ARG A 315 -44.47 9.50 9.70
CA ARG A 315 -43.79 8.20 9.61
C ARG A 315 -42.41 8.31 8.95
N THR A 316 -42.23 9.23 8.02
CA THR A 316 -40.96 9.38 7.28
C THR A 316 -40.01 10.42 7.86
N LYS A 317 -40.48 11.24 8.81
CA LYS A 317 -39.82 12.44 9.34
C LYS A 317 -39.58 13.52 8.27
N LEU A 318 -40.39 13.54 7.22
CA LEU A 318 -40.32 14.55 6.16
C LEU A 318 -41.32 15.67 6.42
N ASP A 319 -40.91 16.91 6.17
CA ASP A 319 -41.83 18.04 6.12
C ASP A 319 -42.59 18.12 4.79
N SER A 320 -43.60 18.98 4.70
CA SER A 320 -44.42 19.10 3.49
C SER A 320 -43.62 19.52 2.25
N ARG A 321 -42.59 20.37 2.41
CA ARG A 321 -41.77 20.85 1.30
C ARG A 321 -40.82 19.76 0.80
N GLN A 322 -40.30 18.94 1.70
CA GLN A 322 -39.50 17.76 1.39
C GLN A 322 -40.34 16.70 0.67
N ILE A 323 -41.61 16.53 1.02
CA ILE A 323 -42.54 15.65 0.28
C ILE A 323 -42.82 16.20 -1.13
N GLU A 324 -43.00 17.51 -1.30
CA GLU A 324 -43.12 18.12 -2.63
C GLU A 324 -41.84 17.94 -3.47
N ALA A 325 -40.67 18.06 -2.83
CA ALA A 325 -39.38 17.82 -3.48
C ALA A 325 -39.18 16.35 -3.86
N LEU A 326 -39.62 15.41 -3.01
CA LEU A 326 -39.55 13.96 -3.24
C LEU A 326 -40.40 13.52 -4.43
N LEU A 327 -41.56 14.14 -4.61
CA LEU A 327 -42.50 13.86 -5.71
C LEU A 327 -42.26 14.74 -6.94
N SER A 328 -41.32 15.69 -6.86
CA SER A 328 -41.02 16.68 -7.92
C SER A 328 -42.28 17.39 -8.40
N ILE A 329 -43.01 18.01 -7.47
CA ILE A 329 -44.24 18.77 -7.73
C ILE A 329 -44.09 20.22 -7.23
N GLY A 330 -45.02 21.10 -7.63
CA GLY A 330 -45.00 22.51 -7.23
C GLY A 330 -43.76 23.24 -7.74
N ASP A 331 -43.02 23.90 -6.83
CA ASP A 331 -41.77 24.62 -7.14
C ASP A 331 -40.66 23.69 -7.64
N PHE A 332 -40.77 22.39 -7.39
CA PHE A 332 -39.79 21.37 -7.77
C PHE A 332 -40.17 20.60 -9.05
N ALA A 333 -41.23 21.03 -9.74
CA ALA A 333 -41.72 20.38 -10.95
C ALA A 333 -40.69 20.40 -12.10
N PRO A 334 -40.54 19.30 -12.85
CA PRO A 334 -39.64 19.27 -14.01
C PRO A 334 -40.22 20.08 -15.18
N VAL A 335 -39.33 20.77 -15.89
CA VAL A 335 -39.67 21.63 -17.03
C VAL A 335 -38.92 21.16 -18.27
N ARG A 336 -39.65 20.86 -19.35
CA ARG A 336 -39.05 20.50 -20.65
C ARG A 336 -38.22 21.67 -21.20
N SER A 337 -37.03 21.37 -21.70
CA SER A 337 -36.25 22.34 -22.48
C SER A 337 -37.02 22.78 -23.72
N SER A 338 -37.00 24.09 -24.02
CA SER A 338 -37.58 24.62 -25.26
C SER A 338 -36.74 24.30 -26.51
N ASN A 339 -35.51 23.82 -26.32
CA ASN A 339 -34.53 23.57 -27.38
C ASN A 339 -34.43 22.09 -27.77
N VAL A 340 -35.34 21.24 -27.28
CA VAL A 340 -35.39 19.80 -27.58
C VAL A 340 -36.67 19.46 -28.31
N THR A 341 -36.57 18.63 -29.34
CA THR A 341 -37.74 18.12 -30.07
C THR A 341 -38.23 16.85 -29.41
N TYR A 342 -39.40 16.92 -28.75
CA TYR A 342 -40.03 15.77 -28.12
C TYR A 342 -40.95 15.05 -29.09
N ILE A 343 -41.00 13.72 -29.00
CA ILE A 343 -41.88 12.87 -29.82
C ILE A 343 -43.35 13.05 -29.38
N ASP A 344 -43.55 13.21 -28.06
CA ASP A 344 -44.87 13.32 -27.44
C ASP A 344 -45.32 14.78 -27.28
N ASP A 345 -46.62 15.01 -27.44
CA ASP A 345 -47.25 16.30 -27.17
C ASP A 345 -46.92 16.80 -25.75
N LYS A 346 -47.01 18.12 -25.54
CA LYS A 346 -46.76 18.72 -24.23
C LYS A 346 -47.81 18.19 -23.23
N PRO A 347 -47.41 17.53 -22.14
CA PRO A 347 -48.35 16.93 -21.20
C PRO A 347 -49.08 18.00 -20.39
N GLU A 348 -50.28 17.65 -19.93
CA GLU A 348 -51.14 18.53 -19.10
C GLU A 348 -50.55 18.73 -17.69
N HIS A 349 -49.71 17.81 -17.23
CA HIS A 349 -49.06 17.82 -15.93
C HIS A 349 -47.54 17.71 -16.05
N PRO A 350 -46.78 18.14 -15.03
CA PRO A 350 -45.33 17.92 -14.99
C PRO A 350 -44.96 16.44 -15.09
N GLU A 351 -43.90 16.14 -15.82
CA GLU A 351 -43.40 14.76 -16.07
C GLU A 351 -42.44 14.31 -14.98
N SER A 352 -42.90 14.24 -13.73
CA SER A 352 -42.09 13.81 -12.58
C SER A 352 -41.56 12.38 -12.73
N GLU A 353 -42.18 11.56 -13.58
CA GLU A 353 -41.70 10.22 -13.95
C GLU A 353 -40.48 10.23 -14.89
N ARG A 354 -40.23 11.34 -15.60
CA ARG A 354 -39.10 11.47 -16.54
C ARG A 354 -37.93 12.26 -15.96
N SER A 355 -38.16 13.07 -14.92
CA SER A 355 -37.10 13.82 -14.23
C SER A 355 -37.48 14.17 -12.80
N GLY A 356 -36.52 14.04 -11.88
CA GLY A 356 -36.61 14.43 -10.47
C GLY A 356 -37.17 13.35 -9.55
N SER A 357 -38.12 12.54 -10.02
CA SER A 357 -38.71 11.41 -9.27
C SER A 357 -38.87 10.17 -10.15
N ILE A 358 -37.89 9.92 -11.04
CA ILE A 358 -37.88 8.81 -11.99
C ILE A 358 -37.97 7.46 -11.28
N TYR A 359 -37.16 7.27 -10.23
CA TYR A 359 -37.04 6.01 -9.51
C TYR A 359 -38.38 5.63 -8.86
N ILE A 360 -38.98 6.54 -8.10
CA ILE A 360 -40.27 6.29 -7.39
C ILE A 360 -41.36 5.88 -8.39
N ASN A 361 -41.39 6.56 -9.55
CA ASN A 361 -42.40 6.37 -10.58
C ASN A 361 -42.09 5.25 -11.59
N ASP A 362 -40.99 4.51 -11.43
CA ASP A 362 -40.58 3.44 -12.35
C ASP A 362 -40.38 3.88 -13.81
N ASN A 363 -40.12 5.17 -14.05
CA ASN A 363 -40.17 5.76 -15.40
C ASN A 363 -41.52 5.50 -16.12
N THR A 364 -42.62 5.35 -15.37
CA THR A 364 -43.98 5.11 -15.89
C THR A 364 -44.93 6.27 -15.59
N ALA A 365 -45.76 6.64 -16.57
CA ALA A 365 -46.79 7.66 -16.43
C ALA A 365 -48.17 7.02 -16.13
N PRO A 366 -49.04 7.66 -15.33
CA PRO A 366 -48.88 8.95 -14.66
C PRO A 366 -48.07 8.87 -13.35
N ALA A 367 -47.29 9.91 -13.05
CA ALA A 367 -46.53 10.03 -11.81
C ALA A 367 -47.41 10.20 -10.55
N VAL A 368 -46.86 9.81 -9.40
CA VAL A 368 -47.45 10.05 -8.08
C VAL A 368 -47.48 11.55 -7.78
N ARG A 369 -48.66 12.05 -7.41
CA ARG A 369 -48.90 13.48 -7.12
C ARG A 369 -49.84 13.65 -5.94
N ILE A 370 -49.94 14.88 -5.44
CA ILE A 370 -50.94 15.26 -4.44
C ILE A 370 -52.24 15.63 -5.17
N ASP A 371 -53.33 14.92 -4.87
CA ASP A 371 -54.65 15.25 -5.40
C ASP A 371 -55.20 16.50 -4.71
N ASN A 372 -55.27 17.59 -5.48
CA ASN A 372 -55.83 18.87 -5.09
C ASN A 372 -57.28 19.06 -5.54
N ALA A 373 -57.83 18.15 -6.35
CA ALA A 373 -59.15 18.25 -6.97
C ALA A 373 -60.27 17.58 -6.16
N SER A 374 -59.94 16.55 -5.37
CA SER A 374 -60.90 15.83 -4.51
C SER A 374 -61.33 16.62 -3.26
N GLU A 375 -62.50 16.30 -2.69
CA GLU A 375 -62.98 16.86 -1.41
C GLU A 375 -62.01 16.56 -0.23
N LEU A 376 -61.22 15.50 -0.35
CA LEU A 376 -60.20 15.05 0.60
C LEU A 376 -58.80 15.55 0.19
N ARG A 377 -58.59 16.87 0.28
CA ARG A 377 -57.30 17.53 -0.03
C ARG A 377 -56.13 16.91 0.75
N HIS A 378 -54.91 16.99 0.18
CA HIS A 378 -53.66 16.51 0.79
C HIS A 378 -53.52 14.98 0.86
N ARG A 379 -53.99 14.28 -0.18
CA ARG A 379 -53.75 12.84 -0.39
C ARG A 379 -52.91 12.57 -1.62
N LEU A 380 -52.09 11.54 -1.57
CA LEU A 380 -51.34 11.01 -2.70
C LEU A 380 -52.28 10.23 -3.63
N THR A 381 -52.01 10.31 -4.94
CA THR A 381 -52.70 9.49 -5.94
C THR A 381 -52.34 8.00 -5.86
N ALA A 382 -51.23 7.65 -5.22
CA ALA A 382 -50.81 6.27 -4.99
C ALA A 382 -51.56 5.66 -3.80
N ASN A 383 -52.44 4.69 -4.07
CA ASN A 383 -53.20 3.96 -3.06
C ASN A 383 -52.40 2.77 -2.51
N PRO A 384 -52.09 2.69 -1.20
CA PRO A 384 -51.29 1.60 -0.64
C PRO A 384 -51.95 0.21 -0.73
N ASP A 385 -53.28 0.13 -0.93
CA ASP A 385 -54.02 -1.13 -1.11
C ASP A 385 -54.15 -1.57 -2.58
N GLU A 386 -53.46 -0.89 -3.50
CA GLU A 386 -53.35 -1.30 -4.90
C GLU A 386 -51.92 -1.73 -5.20
N SER A 387 -51.74 -2.78 -6.03
CA SER A 387 -50.41 -3.29 -6.36
C SER A 387 -49.49 -2.19 -6.91
N VAL A 388 -50.00 -1.32 -7.80
CA VAL A 388 -49.22 -0.19 -8.34
C VAL A 388 -48.87 0.83 -7.26
N GLY A 389 -49.79 1.14 -6.34
CA GLY A 389 -49.51 2.08 -5.26
C GLY A 389 -48.54 1.53 -4.21
N PHE A 390 -48.71 0.28 -3.79
CA PHE A 390 -47.75 -0.46 -2.95
C PHE A 390 -46.34 -0.41 -3.55
N ASN A 391 -46.25 -0.57 -4.87
CA ASN A 391 -44.99 -0.53 -5.59
C ASN A 391 -44.25 0.80 -5.46
N HIS A 392 -44.99 1.92 -5.45
CA HIS A 392 -44.42 3.24 -5.23
C HIS A 392 -43.92 3.43 -3.78
N TYR A 393 -44.63 2.90 -2.78
CA TYR A 393 -44.20 3.03 -1.38
C TYR A 393 -42.93 2.24 -1.05
N ASP A 394 -42.69 1.10 -1.71
CA ASP A 394 -41.44 0.36 -1.58
C ASP A 394 -40.23 1.18 -2.07
N ARG A 395 -40.34 1.76 -3.27
CA ARG A 395 -39.30 2.63 -3.82
C ARG A 395 -39.16 3.93 -3.02
N LEU A 396 -40.27 4.49 -2.54
CA LEU A 396 -40.25 5.65 -1.65
C LEU A 396 -39.46 5.35 -0.37
N ASN A 397 -39.67 4.20 0.26
CA ASN A 397 -38.93 3.79 1.46
C ASN A 397 -37.41 3.75 1.19
N ARG A 398 -36.98 3.14 0.08
CA ARG A 398 -35.56 3.08 -0.31
C ARG A 398 -34.99 4.46 -0.64
N MET A 399 -35.72 5.29 -1.40
CA MET A 399 -35.30 6.65 -1.77
C MET A 399 -35.14 7.56 -0.54
N VAL A 400 -36.10 7.54 0.38
CA VAL A 400 -36.05 8.37 1.60
C VAL A 400 -34.86 7.99 2.48
N ARG A 401 -34.57 6.70 2.63
CA ARG A 401 -33.41 6.22 3.37
C ARG A 401 -32.11 6.58 2.68
N LEU A 402 -32.00 6.32 1.38
CA LEU A 402 -30.80 6.62 0.60
C LEU A 402 -30.46 8.12 0.62
N ALA A 403 -31.45 9.01 0.47
CA ALA A 403 -31.25 10.44 0.58
C ALA A 403 -30.79 10.86 1.99
N SER A 404 -31.38 10.26 3.04
CA SER A 404 -30.96 10.51 4.42
C SER A 404 -29.53 10.03 4.70
N TRP A 405 -29.12 8.88 4.18
CA TRP A 405 -27.78 8.33 4.41
C TRP A 405 -26.70 9.06 3.62
N THR A 406 -27.00 9.48 2.39
CA THR A 406 -26.04 10.21 1.53
C THR A 406 -25.97 11.71 1.82
N GLY A 407 -26.95 12.25 2.55
CA GLY A 407 -27.10 13.68 2.84
C GLY A 407 -27.47 14.52 1.62
N LEU A 408 -27.99 13.90 0.55
CA LEU A 408 -28.27 14.56 -0.73
C LEU A 408 -29.75 14.90 -0.90
N PRO A 409 -30.07 15.98 -1.66
CA PRO A 409 -31.42 16.26 -2.12
C PRO A 409 -31.99 15.12 -2.98
N PHE A 410 -33.31 14.91 -2.91
CA PHE A 410 -33.99 13.81 -3.62
C PHE A 410 -33.74 13.80 -5.13
N ASP A 411 -33.70 14.97 -5.77
CA ASP A 411 -33.45 15.08 -7.21
C ASP A 411 -32.04 14.65 -7.60
N GLN A 412 -31.04 14.95 -6.77
CA GLN A 412 -29.66 14.55 -7.02
C GLN A 412 -29.49 13.03 -6.87
N VAL A 413 -30.14 12.46 -5.85
CA VAL A 413 -30.16 10.99 -5.67
C VAL A 413 -30.89 10.32 -6.83
N ASP A 414 -32.06 10.84 -7.22
CA ASP A 414 -32.87 10.29 -8.30
C ASP A 414 -32.12 10.29 -9.65
N VAL A 415 -31.44 11.39 -9.99
CA VAL A 415 -30.68 11.50 -11.24
C VAL A 415 -29.51 10.51 -11.29
N VAL A 416 -28.74 10.36 -10.21
CA VAL A 416 -27.64 9.39 -10.14
C VAL A 416 -28.18 7.96 -10.17
N LEU A 417 -29.24 7.69 -9.41
CA LEU A 417 -29.85 6.37 -9.29
C LEU A 417 -30.45 5.91 -10.63
N ALA A 418 -31.20 6.79 -11.30
CA ALA A 418 -31.80 6.49 -12.60
C ALA A 418 -30.73 6.25 -13.68
N ALA A 419 -29.64 7.04 -13.68
CA ALA A 419 -28.53 6.84 -14.62
C ALA A 419 -27.82 5.50 -14.37
N ALA A 420 -27.53 5.19 -13.10
CA ALA A 420 -26.90 3.92 -12.72
C ALA A 420 -27.76 2.71 -13.06
N ILE A 421 -29.06 2.73 -12.74
CA ILE A 421 -29.98 1.62 -13.04
C ILE A 421 -30.09 1.38 -14.56
N ARG A 422 -30.18 2.45 -15.36
CA ARG A 422 -30.20 2.29 -16.82
C ARG A 422 -28.90 1.70 -17.34
N ALA A 423 -27.76 2.14 -16.81
CA ALA A 423 -26.45 1.62 -17.21
C ALA A 423 -26.25 0.15 -16.81
N THR A 424 -26.77 -0.27 -15.64
CA THR A 424 -26.75 -1.69 -15.22
C THR A 424 -27.71 -2.55 -16.02
N ALA A 425 -28.91 -2.05 -16.33
CA ALA A 425 -29.87 -2.75 -17.19
C ALA A 425 -29.31 -3.02 -18.59
N LEU A 426 -28.48 -2.10 -19.12
CA LEU A 426 -27.78 -2.30 -20.39
C LEU A 426 -26.67 -3.37 -20.31
N GLY A 427 -26.00 -3.50 -19.17
CA GLY A 427 -24.89 -4.44 -18.98
C GLY A 427 -25.30 -5.87 -18.66
N ASN A 428 -26.39 -6.04 -17.91
CA ASN A 428 -26.78 -7.35 -17.39
C ASN A 428 -27.82 -8.09 -18.26
N ARG A 429 -28.17 -7.58 -19.45
CA ARG A 429 -29.33 -8.01 -20.27
C ARG A 429 -29.54 -9.54 -20.34
N PRO A 430 -30.62 -10.08 -19.76
CA PRO A 430 -31.34 -11.23 -20.30
C PRO A 430 -32.36 -10.74 -21.36
N GLU A 431 -32.68 -11.57 -22.34
CA GLU A 431 -33.52 -11.24 -23.52
C GLU A 431 -34.96 -10.75 -23.23
N ASP A 432 -35.41 -10.67 -21.97
CA ASP A 432 -36.80 -10.36 -21.57
C ASP A 432 -36.96 -9.28 -20.45
N SER A 433 -35.92 -8.54 -20.08
CA SER A 433 -36.02 -7.56 -18.97
C SER A 433 -36.67 -6.24 -19.41
N SER A 434 -37.92 -6.01 -19.01
CA SER A 434 -38.53 -4.67 -18.94
C SER A 434 -37.63 -3.74 -18.10
N ASP A 435 -37.44 -2.47 -18.51
CA ASP A 435 -36.71 -1.40 -17.79
C ASP A 435 -37.32 -1.11 -16.39
N LYS A 436 -37.14 -2.02 -15.44
CA LYS A 436 -37.60 -1.88 -14.06
C LYS A 436 -36.59 -1.09 -13.25
N MET A 437 -37.06 -0.12 -12.48
CA MET A 437 -36.23 0.70 -11.60
C MET A 437 -35.87 -0.06 -10.31
N GLU A 438 -34.98 -1.06 -10.42
CA GLU A 438 -34.50 -1.90 -9.31
C GLU A 438 -33.03 -1.56 -8.97
N ILE A 439 -32.69 -1.56 -7.68
CA ILE A 439 -31.32 -1.26 -7.21
C ILE A 439 -30.54 -2.58 -7.13
N THR A 440 -29.51 -2.73 -7.95
CA THR A 440 -28.62 -3.90 -7.96
C THR A 440 -27.26 -3.57 -7.34
N ASN A 441 -26.35 -4.56 -7.26
CA ASN A 441 -25.00 -4.34 -6.72
C ASN A 441 -24.19 -3.34 -7.57
N GLY A 442 -24.29 -3.38 -8.90
CA GLY A 442 -23.63 -2.42 -9.78
C GLY A 442 -24.11 -0.98 -9.56
N VAL A 443 -25.36 -0.79 -9.13
CA VAL A 443 -25.88 0.53 -8.73
C VAL A 443 -25.22 1.01 -7.44
N VAL A 444 -25.00 0.11 -6.47
CA VAL A 444 -24.26 0.43 -5.24
C VAL A 444 -22.80 0.75 -5.56
N HIS A 445 -22.18 0.05 -6.50
CA HIS A 445 -20.81 0.35 -6.96
C HIS A 445 -20.73 1.73 -7.62
N ALA A 446 -21.72 2.09 -8.45
CA ALA A 446 -21.83 3.42 -9.04
C ALA A 446 -21.97 4.53 -7.98
N LEU A 447 -22.79 4.31 -6.95
CA LEU A 447 -22.88 5.21 -5.79
C LEU A 447 -21.54 5.33 -5.07
N GLY A 448 -20.77 4.25 -4.99
CA GLY A 448 -19.41 4.25 -4.44
C GLY A 448 -18.43 5.16 -5.18
N LEU A 449 -18.32 4.98 -6.49
CA LEU A 449 -17.48 5.84 -7.32
C LEU A 449 -17.96 7.31 -7.27
N PHE A 450 -19.27 7.54 -7.27
CA PHE A 450 -19.83 8.88 -7.12
C PHE A 450 -19.40 9.54 -5.81
N GLN A 451 -19.51 8.85 -4.67
CA GLN A 451 -19.09 9.38 -3.37
C GLN A 451 -17.61 9.75 -3.37
N LYS A 452 -16.76 8.88 -3.93
CA LYS A 452 -15.32 9.11 -4.06
C LYS A 452 -15.02 10.36 -4.90
N LEU A 453 -15.68 10.52 -6.06
CA LEU A 453 -15.51 11.69 -6.92
C LEU A 453 -16.08 12.98 -6.32
N ARG A 454 -17.19 12.87 -5.58
CA ARG A 454 -17.84 13.99 -4.89
C ARG A 454 -16.94 14.54 -3.80
N GLU A 455 -16.35 13.68 -2.98
CA GLU A 455 -15.51 14.10 -1.85
C GLU A 455 -14.16 14.63 -2.31
N ARG A 456 -13.55 14.00 -3.32
CA ARG A 456 -12.19 14.34 -3.75
C ARG A 456 -12.11 15.44 -4.81
N TYR A 457 -13.07 15.47 -5.75
CA TYR A 457 -13.06 16.39 -6.89
C TYR A 457 -14.29 17.30 -6.95
N GLN A 458 -15.19 17.25 -5.96
CA GLN A 458 -16.43 18.04 -5.94
C GLN A 458 -17.33 17.75 -7.15
N CYS A 459 -17.32 16.51 -7.64
CA CYS A 459 -18.19 16.08 -8.73
C CYS A 459 -19.66 16.26 -8.37
N THR A 460 -20.43 16.92 -9.23
CA THR A 460 -21.87 17.10 -9.03
C THR A 460 -22.64 15.84 -9.43
N ALA A 461 -23.81 15.62 -8.81
CA ALA A 461 -24.69 14.50 -9.16
C ALA A 461 -25.10 14.53 -10.65
N ALA A 462 -25.31 15.73 -11.20
CA ALA A 462 -25.65 15.91 -12.61
C ALA A 462 -24.50 15.53 -13.54
N ASP A 463 -23.26 15.89 -13.22
CA ASP A 463 -22.08 15.53 -14.03
C ASP A 463 -21.82 14.03 -14.01
N PHE A 464 -21.87 13.43 -12.81
CA PHE A 464 -21.68 12.00 -12.65
C PHE A 464 -22.72 11.19 -13.43
N ALA A 465 -24.00 11.62 -13.41
CA ALA A 465 -25.05 10.98 -14.18
C ALA A 465 -24.78 11.03 -15.70
N VAL A 466 -24.12 12.07 -16.22
CA VAL A 466 -23.70 12.09 -17.64
C VAL A 466 -22.52 11.15 -17.90
N PHE A 467 -21.62 10.96 -16.93
CA PHE A 467 -20.48 10.02 -17.04
C PHE A 467 -20.94 8.57 -17.22
N ILE A 468 -22.07 8.20 -16.60
CA ILE A 468 -22.64 6.85 -16.71
C ILE A 468 -23.96 6.81 -17.48
N GLY A 469 -24.35 7.89 -18.16
CA GLY A 469 -25.66 7.99 -18.81
C GLY A 469 -25.80 9.15 -19.79
N GLU A 470 -27.01 9.72 -19.87
CA GLU A 470 -27.32 10.86 -20.74
C GLU A 470 -27.53 12.14 -19.93
N MET A 471 -27.18 13.28 -20.53
CA MET A 471 -27.37 14.61 -19.95
C MET A 471 -28.85 14.96 -19.81
N SER A 472 -29.22 15.63 -18.71
CA SER A 472 -30.60 16.04 -18.47
C SER A 472 -31.07 17.12 -19.44
N VAL A 473 -32.18 16.84 -20.12
CA VAL A 473 -32.95 17.78 -20.95
C VAL A 473 -34.08 18.47 -20.19
N TYR A 474 -34.20 18.21 -18.89
CA TYR A 474 -35.22 18.77 -18.01
C TYR A 474 -34.59 19.75 -17.02
N GLY A 475 -35.20 20.93 -16.89
CA GLY A 475 -34.96 21.89 -15.82
C GLY A 475 -35.86 21.63 -14.63
N ARG A 476 -35.71 22.44 -13.56
CA ARG A 476 -36.49 22.30 -12.33
C ARG A 476 -36.98 23.66 -11.85
N GLY A 477 -38.29 23.85 -11.78
CA GLY A 477 -38.88 25.14 -11.44
C GLY A 477 -38.39 26.24 -12.39
N GLU A 478 -37.68 27.25 -11.85
CA GLU A 478 -37.06 28.33 -12.62
C GLU A 478 -35.67 27.98 -13.18
N ALA A 479 -35.02 26.91 -12.67
CA ALA A 479 -33.71 26.50 -13.14
C ALA A 479 -33.81 25.81 -14.51
N LEU A 480 -32.99 26.26 -15.47
CA LEU A 480 -32.89 25.68 -16.81
C LEU A 480 -32.33 24.24 -16.76
N SER A 481 -32.57 23.46 -17.81
CA SER A 481 -32.00 22.11 -17.95
C SER A 481 -30.47 22.16 -17.98
N GLN A 482 -29.79 21.07 -17.60
CA GLN A 482 -28.32 20.98 -17.68
C GLN A 482 -27.84 21.26 -19.11
N PHE A 483 -28.55 20.74 -20.11
CA PHE A 483 -28.32 21.04 -21.52
C PHE A 483 -28.38 22.54 -21.83
N ASP A 484 -29.44 23.23 -21.38
CA ASP A 484 -29.61 24.66 -21.66
C ASP A 484 -28.66 25.55 -20.86
N GLN A 485 -28.31 25.16 -19.64
CA GLN A 485 -27.30 25.86 -18.84
C GLN A 485 -25.94 25.86 -19.56
N LEU A 486 -25.58 24.75 -20.20
CA LEU A 486 -24.29 24.59 -20.87
C LEU A 486 -24.26 25.24 -22.27
N PHE A 487 -25.29 25.02 -23.09
CA PHE A 487 -25.26 25.45 -24.49
C PHE A 487 -26.07 26.72 -24.79
N ASN A 488 -27.01 27.12 -23.92
CA ASN A 488 -28.02 28.14 -24.24
C ASN A 488 -28.16 29.29 -23.20
N PHE A 489 -27.38 29.32 -22.12
CA PHE A 489 -27.51 30.32 -21.04
C PHE A 489 -27.09 31.75 -21.44
N GLU A 490 -25.95 31.88 -22.14
CA GLU A 490 -25.38 33.15 -22.62
C GLU A 490 -24.95 33.04 -24.09
N SER A 491 -25.75 32.39 -24.93
CA SER A 491 -25.37 32.19 -26.33
C SER A 491 -25.39 33.53 -27.09
N GLY A 492 -24.21 34.08 -27.41
CA GLY A 492 -24.05 35.22 -28.34
C GLY A 492 -24.48 34.93 -29.79
N TYR A 493 -25.13 33.78 -30.01
CA TYR A 493 -25.65 33.29 -31.28
C TYR A 493 -27.13 33.67 -31.43
N ARG A 494 -27.55 34.00 -32.65
CA ARG A 494 -28.97 34.35 -32.93
C ARG A 494 -29.92 33.16 -32.81
N GLU A 495 -29.41 31.95 -32.99
CA GLU A 495 -30.18 30.71 -32.90
C GLU A 495 -29.65 29.86 -31.74
N PRO A 496 -30.53 29.28 -30.91
CA PRO A 496 -30.12 28.38 -29.83
C PRO A 496 -29.67 27.02 -30.38
N PHE A 497 -28.84 26.32 -29.62
CA PHE A 497 -28.43 24.95 -29.94
C PHE A 497 -29.58 23.98 -29.64
N LYS A 498 -30.03 23.23 -30.65
CA LYS A 498 -31.21 22.36 -30.58
C LYS A 498 -30.88 20.88 -30.71
N LEU A 499 -31.56 20.04 -29.92
CA LEU A 499 -31.58 18.58 -30.09
C LEU A 499 -32.80 18.19 -30.94
N ASP A 500 -32.60 18.13 -32.25
CA ASP A 500 -33.64 17.83 -33.26
C ASP A 500 -33.28 16.62 -34.15
N ASN A 501 -32.26 15.85 -33.77
CA ASN A 501 -31.71 14.74 -34.55
C ASN A 501 -31.16 15.14 -35.95
N GLY A 502 -30.93 16.43 -36.21
CA GLY A 502 -30.28 16.87 -37.44
C GLY A 502 -28.84 16.38 -37.54
N ALA A 503 -28.39 16.06 -38.76
CA ALA A 503 -27.04 15.55 -39.01
C ALA A 503 -26.02 16.70 -39.12
N PHE A 504 -24.81 16.47 -38.58
CA PHE A 504 -23.65 17.37 -38.69
C PHE A 504 -22.37 16.58 -38.99
N ALA A 505 -21.36 17.23 -39.56
CA ALA A 505 -20.16 16.56 -40.07
C ALA A 505 -19.16 16.18 -38.97
N VAL A 506 -18.58 14.97 -39.07
CA VAL A 506 -17.42 14.57 -38.24
C VAL A 506 -16.17 15.36 -38.63
N THR A 507 -15.95 15.55 -39.93
CA THR A 507 -14.85 16.35 -40.48
C THR A 507 -15.42 17.58 -41.18
N PRO A 508 -15.24 18.80 -40.65
CA PRO A 508 -15.73 20.01 -41.31
C PRO A 508 -14.95 20.24 -42.62
N VAL A 509 -15.66 20.68 -43.67
CA VAL A 509 -15.04 21.06 -44.93
C VAL A 509 -14.19 22.33 -44.71
N PRO A 510 -12.90 22.37 -45.11
CA PRO A 510 -12.05 23.54 -44.91
C PRO A 510 -12.68 24.84 -45.44
N GLY A 511 -12.84 25.84 -44.58
CA GLY A 511 -13.40 27.15 -44.92
C GLY A 511 -14.93 27.29 -44.76
N MET A 512 -15.65 26.22 -44.39
CA MET A 512 -17.08 26.28 -44.07
C MET A 512 -17.28 26.26 -42.55
N VAL A 513 -17.89 27.30 -42.00
CA VAL A 513 -18.22 27.39 -40.56
C VAL A 513 -19.57 26.69 -40.35
N ASP A 514 -19.54 25.51 -39.71
CA ASP A 514 -20.76 24.84 -39.25
C ASP A 514 -21.20 25.45 -37.91
N LEU A 515 -22.43 25.96 -37.86
CA LEU A 515 -23.01 26.57 -36.67
C LEU A 515 -23.11 25.57 -35.51
N THR A 516 -23.45 24.32 -35.81
CA THR A 516 -23.57 23.23 -34.81
C THR A 516 -22.24 22.98 -34.13
N ILE A 517 -21.17 22.86 -34.93
CA ILE A 517 -19.81 22.63 -34.42
C ILE A 517 -19.34 23.84 -33.61
N SER A 518 -19.64 25.06 -34.08
CA SER A 518 -19.28 26.29 -33.38
C SER A 518 -19.98 26.42 -32.02
N GLN A 519 -21.28 26.07 -31.96
CA GLN A 519 -22.06 26.06 -30.71
C GLN A 519 -21.58 24.97 -29.75
N LEU A 520 -21.27 23.77 -30.25
CA LEU A 520 -20.72 22.67 -29.45
C LEU A 520 -19.34 23.02 -28.89
N CYS A 521 -18.46 23.58 -29.72
CA CYS A 521 -17.15 24.07 -29.30
C CYS A 521 -17.26 25.18 -28.25
N SER A 522 -18.20 26.12 -28.44
CA SER A 522 -18.45 27.21 -27.50
C SER A 522 -18.98 26.71 -26.15
N GLY A 523 -19.98 25.80 -26.15
CA GLY A 523 -20.58 25.27 -24.93
C GLY A 523 -19.64 24.37 -24.14
N LEU A 524 -18.83 23.56 -24.83
CA LEU A 524 -17.80 22.75 -24.20
C LEU A 524 -16.48 23.50 -23.97
N ALA A 525 -16.37 24.76 -24.39
CA ALA A 525 -15.14 25.55 -24.34
C ALA A 525 -13.91 24.80 -24.92
N ILE A 526 -14.06 24.22 -26.12
CA ILE A 526 -13.00 23.50 -26.84
C ILE A 526 -12.71 24.18 -28.18
N ASP A 527 -11.51 23.96 -28.71
CA ASP A 527 -11.13 24.42 -30.04
C ASP A 527 -11.53 23.42 -31.15
N PRO A 528 -11.59 23.85 -32.43
CA PRO A 528 -11.96 22.98 -33.53
C PRO A 528 -11.01 21.78 -33.77
N GLN A 529 -9.73 21.84 -33.37
CA GLN A 529 -8.81 20.70 -33.49
C GLN A 529 -9.14 19.64 -32.45
N THR A 530 -9.39 20.06 -31.21
CA THR A 530 -9.87 19.16 -30.15
C THR A 530 -11.20 18.51 -30.56
N TYR A 531 -12.15 19.29 -31.11
CA TYR A 531 -13.39 18.74 -31.64
C TYR A 531 -13.15 17.64 -32.67
N TYR A 532 -12.21 17.81 -33.60
CA TYR A 532 -11.93 16.80 -34.63
C TYR A 532 -11.48 15.45 -34.06
N VAL A 533 -10.62 15.48 -33.03
CA VAL A 533 -10.18 14.26 -32.33
C VAL A 533 -11.38 13.59 -31.65
N LEU A 534 -12.18 14.36 -30.91
CA LEU A 534 -13.35 13.86 -30.18
C LEU A 534 -14.46 13.36 -31.13
N ALA A 535 -14.69 14.04 -32.25
CA ALA A 535 -15.73 13.65 -33.21
C ALA A 535 -15.39 12.31 -33.86
N LYS A 536 -14.10 12.07 -34.17
CA LYS A 536 -13.64 10.77 -34.67
C LYS A 536 -13.81 9.66 -33.65
N THR A 537 -13.48 9.90 -32.39
CA THR A 537 -13.60 8.86 -31.34
C THR A 537 -15.07 8.53 -31.07
N VAL A 538 -15.94 9.54 -30.99
CA VAL A 538 -17.39 9.34 -30.84
C VAL A 538 -17.97 8.64 -32.06
N ALA A 539 -17.63 9.06 -33.28
CA ALA A 539 -18.09 8.40 -34.50
C ALA A 539 -17.72 6.91 -34.52
N LYS A 540 -16.46 6.59 -34.19
CA LYS A 540 -15.97 5.20 -34.08
C LYS A 540 -16.75 4.38 -33.05
N ALA A 541 -17.03 4.96 -31.87
CA ALA A 541 -17.78 4.29 -30.80
C ALA A 541 -19.22 3.92 -31.19
N TYR A 542 -19.87 4.74 -32.03
CA TYR A 542 -21.21 4.48 -32.55
C TYR A 542 -21.23 3.75 -33.90
N GLY A 543 -20.07 3.36 -34.45
CA GLY A 543 -19.97 2.72 -35.77
C GLY A 543 -20.33 3.65 -36.94
N LEU A 544 -20.19 4.96 -36.76
CA LEU A 544 -20.45 6.01 -37.75
C LEU A 544 -19.12 6.51 -38.34
N THR A 545 -19.14 7.00 -39.58
CA THR A 545 -17.92 7.44 -40.29
C THR A 545 -17.96 8.90 -40.77
N GLU A 546 -19.07 9.35 -41.35
CA GLU A 546 -19.15 10.66 -42.02
C GLU A 546 -19.93 11.72 -41.22
N THR A 547 -21.04 11.34 -40.59
CA THR A 547 -21.98 12.27 -39.94
C THR A 547 -22.44 11.79 -38.57
N LEU A 548 -22.63 12.75 -37.65
CA LEU A 548 -23.20 12.56 -36.32
C LEU A 548 -24.58 13.22 -36.25
N ASN A 549 -25.42 12.79 -35.32
CA ASN A 549 -26.78 13.34 -35.13
C ASN A 549 -26.85 14.19 -33.85
N ARG A 550 -27.61 15.29 -33.90
CA ARG A 550 -27.90 16.15 -32.73
C ARG A 550 -28.89 15.49 -31.78
N ASN A 551 -28.46 14.43 -31.09
CA ASN A 551 -29.24 13.69 -30.09
C ASN A 551 -28.57 13.73 -28.71
N ALA A 552 -29.32 13.40 -27.65
CA ALA A 552 -28.82 13.45 -26.29
C ALA A 552 -27.61 12.51 -26.07
N ALA A 553 -27.65 11.30 -26.64
CA ALA A 553 -26.58 10.30 -26.51
C ALA A 553 -25.21 10.82 -27.02
N ILE A 554 -25.16 11.32 -28.27
CA ILE A 554 -23.92 11.81 -28.91
C ILE A 554 -23.39 13.04 -28.20
N ILE A 555 -24.27 14.00 -27.86
CA ILE A 555 -23.84 15.21 -27.15
C ILE A 555 -23.34 14.88 -25.74
N SER A 556 -23.95 13.90 -25.06
CA SER A 556 -23.47 13.38 -23.78
C SER A 556 -22.10 12.74 -23.90
N SER A 557 -21.80 12.02 -24.99
CA SER A 557 -20.46 11.48 -25.25
C SER A 557 -19.39 12.56 -25.36
N PHE A 558 -19.66 13.66 -26.09
CA PHE A 558 -18.75 14.80 -26.13
C PHE A 558 -18.57 15.43 -24.75
N TYR A 559 -19.65 15.57 -23.98
CA TYR A 559 -19.58 16.07 -22.61
C TYR A 559 -18.71 15.17 -21.73
N ARG A 560 -18.90 13.83 -21.75
CA ARG A 560 -18.07 12.88 -20.99
C ARG A 560 -16.59 13.00 -21.30
N LEU A 561 -16.25 13.03 -22.59
CA LEU A 561 -14.87 13.13 -23.07
C LEU A 561 -14.20 14.47 -22.75
N VAL A 562 -14.95 15.50 -22.38
CA VAL A 562 -14.42 16.81 -22.02
C VAL A 562 -14.44 17.03 -20.52
N SER A 563 -15.57 16.78 -19.88
CA SER A 563 -15.83 17.11 -18.48
C SER A 563 -15.14 16.15 -17.52
N LEU A 564 -15.04 14.84 -17.82
CA LEU A 564 -14.30 13.92 -16.95
C LEU A 564 -12.79 14.24 -16.95
N PRO A 565 -12.09 14.39 -18.09
CA PRO A 565 -10.69 14.81 -18.10
C PRO A 565 -10.46 16.12 -17.34
N ARG A 566 -11.34 17.11 -17.50
CA ARG A 566 -11.26 18.38 -16.76
C ARG A 566 -11.44 18.22 -15.26
N LEU A 567 -12.38 17.36 -14.82
CA LEU A 567 -12.57 17.03 -13.40
C LEU A 567 -11.28 16.44 -12.80
N LEU A 568 -10.55 15.66 -13.60
CA LEU A 568 -9.25 15.10 -13.23
C LEU A 568 -8.06 16.06 -13.48
N ASN A 569 -8.30 17.32 -13.84
CA ASN A 569 -7.28 18.33 -14.17
C ASN A 569 -6.36 17.98 -15.35
N ILE A 570 -6.87 17.28 -16.36
CA ILE A 570 -6.17 16.99 -17.62
C ILE A 570 -6.96 17.49 -18.83
N THR A 571 -6.30 17.60 -19.99
CA THR A 571 -6.97 18.02 -21.23
C THR A 571 -7.81 16.89 -21.84
N PRO A 572 -8.87 17.22 -22.61
CA PRO A 572 -9.69 16.20 -23.28
C PRO A 572 -8.87 15.28 -24.21
N VAL A 573 -7.86 15.82 -24.87
CA VAL A 573 -6.97 15.07 -25.76
C VAL A 573 -6.09 14.10 -24.97
N GLU A 574 -5.51 14.54 -23.84
CA GLU A 574 -4.78 13.65 -22.93
C GLU A 574 -5.67 12.51 -22.42
N GLY A 575 -6.95 12.77 -22.12
CA GLY A 575 -7.90 11.74 -21.69
C GLY A 575 -8.13 10.65 -22.74
N VAL A 576 -8.33 11.04 -24.01
CA VAL A 576 -8.47 10.09 -25.12
C VAL A 576 -7.19 9.28 -25.34
N LEU A 577 -6.03 9.95 -25.34
CA LEU A 577 -4.73 9.29 -25.51
C LEU A 577 -4.46 8.32 -24.36
N MET A 578 -4.82 8.68 -23.13
CA MET A 578 -4.70 7.80 -21.97
C MET A 578 -5.53 6.53 -22.12
N LEU A 579 -6.80 6.63 -22.48
CA LEU A 579 -7.64 5.45 -22.71
C LEU A 579 -7.10 4.59 -23.86
N SER A 580 -6.61 5.21 -24.92
CA SER A 580 -5.96 4.51 -26.04
C SER A 580 -4.72 3.74 -25.61
N MET A 581 -3.95 4.28 -24.66
CA MET A 581 -2.70 3.67 -24.22
C MET A 581 -2.90 2.53 -23.23
N LEU A 582 -3.89 2.65 -22.34
CA LEU A 582 -4.12 1.68 -21.28
C LEU A 582 -4.82 0.42 -21.80
N GLY A 583 -5.77 0.56 -22.73
CA GLY A 583 -6.52 -0.58 -23.25
C GLY A 583 -7.01 -0.43 -24.70
N GLY A 584 -6.35 0.41 -25.48
CA GLY A 584 -6.56 0.50 -26.91
C GLY A 584 -7.91 1.11 -27.31
N ASP A 585 -8.30 0.79 -28.54
CA ASP A 585 -9.53 1.29 -29.15
C ASP A 585 -10.81 0.84 -28.44
N GLU A 586 -10.76 -0.29 -27.73
CA GLU A 586 -11.92 -0.86 -27.03
C GLU A 586 -12.31 0.00 -25.82
N TRP A 587 -11.33 0.45 -25.03
CA TRP A 587 -11.57 1.32 -23.87
C TRP A 587 -12.15 2.68 -24.30
N ILE A 588 -11.59 3.28 -25.35
CA ILE A 588 -12.10 4.54 -25.90
C ILE A 588 -13.54 4.36 -26.39
N SER A 589 -13.82 3.29 -27.12
CA SER A 589 -15.15 3.04 -27.69
C SER A 589 -16.20 2.80 -26.60
N ARG A 590 -15.82 2.17 -25.48
CA ARG A 590 -16.71 1.97 -24.32
C ARG A 590 -17.02 3.27 -23.59
N PHE A 591 -16.03 4.12 -23.36
CA PHE A 591 -16.24 5.39 -22.65
C PHE A 591 -16.94 6.45 -23.52
N ALA A 592 -16.57 6.53 -24.81
CA ALA A 592 -17.19 7.44 -25.78
C ALA A 592 -18.57 6.96 -26.26
N GLY A 593 -18.84 5.65 -26.22
CA GLY A 593 -20.11 5.06 -26.59
C GLY A 593 -21.18 5.20 -25.50
N VAL A 594 -22.16 4.29 -25.53
CA VAL A 594 -23.19 4.21 -24.47
C VAL A 594 -22.56 3.52 -23.25
N PRO A 595 -22.49 4.17 -22.08
CA PRO A 595 -21.90 3.61 -20.89
C PRO A 595 -22.70 2.43 -20.35
N VAL A 596 -21.98 1.44 -19.81
CA VAL A 596 -22.53 0.19 -19.30
C VAL A 596 -21.88 -0.12 -17.96
N ILE A 597 -22.63 -0.68 -17.03
CA ILE A 597 -22.17 -1.14 -15.72
C ILE A 597 -22.60 -2.60 -15.56
N HIS A 598 -21.75 -3.46 -14.99
CA HIS A 598 -22.10 -4.86 -14.75
C HIS A 598 -22.25 -5.13 -13.25
N ASP A 599 -23.22 -5.99 -12.88
CA ASP A 599 -23.33 -6.45 -11.48
C ASP A 599 -22.24 -7.48 -11.15
N VAL A 600 -21.91 -8.31 -12.13
CA VAL A 600 -20.83 -9.30 -12.06
C VAL A 600 -19.83 -8.97 -13.16
N PRO A 601 -18.52 -8.88 -12.84
CA PRO A 601 -17.54 -8.44 -13.80
C PRO A 601 -17.47 -9.36 -15.05
N ASP A 602 -17.76 -8.83 -16.25
CA ASP A 602 -17.80 -9.60 -17.51
C ASP A 602 -16.84 -9.04 -18.56
N GLY A 603 -15.83 -9.84 -18.96
CA GLY A 603 -14.91 -9.51 -20.04
C GLY A 603 -14.20 -8.15 -19.91
N LEU A 604 -14.62 -7.18 -20.73
CA LEU A 604 -14.04 -5.84 -20.87
C LEU A 604 -14.41 -4.92 -19.70
N PRO A 605 -13.59 -3.89 -19.41
CA PRO A 605 -13.89 -2.98 -18.33
C PRO A 605 -15.16 -2.19 -18.57
N ASP A 606 -15.90 -1.97 -17.49
CA ASP A 606 -17.12 -1.18 -17.49
C ASP A 606 -16.84 0.33 -17.32
N ALA A 607 -17.89 1.16 -17.35
CA ALA A 607 -17.72 2.61 -17.25
C ALA A 607 -17.09 3.03 -15.90
N LEU A 608 -17.36 2.33 -14.80
CA LEU A 608 -16.84 2.67 -13.48
C LEU A 608 -15.35 2.33 -13.38
N GLU A 609 -14.96 1.15 -13.88
CA GLU A 609 -13.58 0.67 -13.91
C GLU A 609 -12.70 1.58 -14.78
N LEU A 610 -13.20 2.05 -15.94
CA LEU A 610 -12.48 2.99 -16.80
C LEU A 610 -12.25 4.35 -16.11
N ILE A 611 -13.28 4.88 -15.41
CA ILE A 611 -13.16 6.15 -14.68
C ILE A 611 -12.14 6.00 -13.54
N GLU A 612 -12.19 4.90 -12.77
CA GLU A 612 -11.22 4.65 -11.70
C GLU A 612 -9.80 4.46 -12.27
N ALA A 613 -9.63 3.76 -13.39
CA ALA A 613 -8.32 3.61 -14.04
C ALA A 613 -7.72 4.96 -14.46
N MET A 614 -8.50 5.82 -15.11
CA MET A 614 -8.07 7.18 -15.47
C MET A 614 -7.70 7.99 -14.23
N GLN A 615 -8.56 7.96 -13.21
CA GLN A 615 -8.35 8.66 -11.95
C GLN A 615 -7.06 8.21 -11.26
N SER A 616 -6.84 6.90 -11.11
CA SER A 616 -5.65 6.34 -10.47
C SER A 616 -4.37 6.64 -11.25
N CYS A 617 -4.45 6.67 -12.58
CA CYS A 617 -3.31 7.04 -13.43
C CYS A 617 -2.91 8.51 -13.21
N VAL A 618 -3.88 9.43 -13.24
CA VAL A 618 -3.65 10.86 -12.96
C VAL A 618 -3.09 11.08 -11.55
N GLN A 619 -3.64 10.37 -10.56
CA GLN A 619 -3.16 10.46 -9.18
C GLN A 619 -1.71 9.96 -9.04
N TRP A 620 -1.36 8.88 -9.72
CA TRP A 620 0.01 8.39 -9.75
C TRP A 620 0.96 9.43 -10.39
N CYS A 621 0.59 10.04 -11.52
CA CYS A 621 1.36 11.11 -12.13
C CYS A 621 1.55 12.31 -11.17
N ALA A 622 0.47 12.77 -10.52
CA ALA A 622 0.51 13.87 -9.57
C ALA A 622 1.39 13.57 -8.34
N GLN A 623 1.32 12.35 -7.79
CA GLN A 623 2.12 11.93 -6.63
C GLN A 623 3.63 11.90 -6.93
N ASN A 624 4.01 11.66 -8.19
CA ASN A 624 5.40 11.60 -8.62
C ASN A 624 5.88 12.89 -9.30
N ASN A 625 5.07 13.97 -9.26
CA ASN A 625 5.35 15.24 -9.95
C ASN A 625 5.62 15.08 -11.46
N LEU A 626 4.93 14.14 -12.11
CA LEU A 626 5.05 13.89 -13.54
C LEU A 626 3.87 14.53 -14.28
N PRO A 627 4.10 15.35 -15.32
CA PRO A 627 3.04 15.77 -16.22
C PRO A 627 2.42 14.57 -16.93
N VAL A 628 1.08 14.54 -17.04
CA VAL A 628 0.37 13.43 -17.72
C VAL A 628 0.76 13.35 -19.20
N SER A 629 0.87 14.48 -19.89
CA SER A 629 1.39 14.56 -21.26
C SER A 629 2.79 13.96 -21.41
N TRP A 630 3.68 14.19 -20.44
CA TRP A 630 5.02 13.61 -20.46
C TRP A 630 4.95 12.08 -20.43
N MET A 631 4.14 11.51 -19.53
CA MET A 631 3.94 10.06 -19.44
C MET A 631 3.37 9.49 -20.74
N LEU A 632 2.34 10.14 -21.31
CA LEU A 632 1.71 9.69 -22.55
C LEU A 632 2.69 9.70 -23.74
N GLN A 633 3.57 10.71 -23.81
CA GLN A 633 4.59 10.80 -24.86
C GLN A 633 5.66 9.70 -24.74
N HIS A 634 6.04 9.34 -23.51
CA HIS A 634 7.13 8.40 -23.26
C HIS A 634 6.68 6.94 -23.21
N ALA A 635 5.40 6.68 -23.02
CA ALA A 635 4.82 5.33 -23.02
C ALA A 635 4.53 4.78 -24.43
N VAL A 636 4.50 5.63 -25.46
CA VAL A 636 4.31 5.26 -26.88
C VAL A 636 5.67 5.26 -27.58
N ASP A 637 5.86 4.37 -28.54
CA ASP A 637 7.01 4.42 -29.46
C ASP A 637 7.12 5.79 -30.13
N ALA A 638 8.37 6.28 -30.24
CA ALA A 638 8.61 7.59 -30.82
C ALA A 638 8.06 7.65 -32.26
N PRO A 639 7.27 8.69 -32.62
CA PRO A 639 6.80 8.83 -33.99
C PRO A 639 7.98 9.01 -34.94
N PRO A 640 7.89 8.49 -36.18
CA PRO A 640 8.99 8.56 -37.13
C PRO A 640 9.35 10.02 -37.40
N VAL A 641 10.59 10.37 -37.11
CA VAL A 641 11.07 11.75 -37.24
C VAL A 641 11.36 12.04 -38.72
N GLN A 642 10.85 13.17 -39.23
CA GLN A 642 11.02 13.56 -40.64
C GLN A 642 12.21 14.50 -40.86
N GLU A 643 12.56 15.31 -39.85
CA GLU A 643 13.66 16.28 -39.91
C GLU A 643 14.49 16.23 -38.62
N LEU A 644 15.81 16.35 -38.75
CA LEU A 644 16.75 16.39 -37.62
C LEU A 644 16.77 17.76 -36.96
N SER A 645 16.93 17.78 -35.65
CA SER A 645 17.23 19.00 -34.91
C SER A 645 18.67 19.46 -35.18
N GLU A 646 18.94 20.75 -35.02
CA GLU A 646 20.31 21.30 -35.04
C GLU A 646 21.23 20.59 -34.03
N GLN A 647 20.68 20.15 -32.89
CA GLN A 647 21.41 19.38 -31.88
C GLN A 647 21.83 18.00 -32.40
N ASP A 648 20.97 17.36 -33.19
CA ASP A 648 21.23 16.03 -33.75
C ASP A 648 22.34 16.13 -34.81
N GLU A 649 22.33 17.19 -35.63
CA GLU A 649 23.39 17.45 -36.61
C GLU A 649 24.74 17.72 -35.94
N GLN A 650 24.75 18.51 -34.87
CA GLN A 650 25.96 18.78 -34.08
C GLN A 650 26.54 17.51 -33.46
N PHE A 651 25.69 16.62 -32.95
CA PHE A 651 26.12 15.33 -32.38
C PHE A 651 26.82 14.45 -33.43
N PHE A 652 26.23 14.31 -34.62
CA PHE A 652 26.86 13.54 -35.70
C PHE A 652 28.18 14.16 -36.17
N GLU A 653 28.24 15.49 -36.33
CA GLU A 653 29.48 16.18 -36.70
C GLU A 653 30.57 16.01 -35.63
N GLN A 654 30.21 16.01 -34.35
CA GLN A 654 31.17 15.79 -33.27
C GLN A 654 31.74 14.36 -33.30
N ILE A 655 30.90 13.33 -33.46
CA ILE A 655 31.37 11.95 -33.60
C ILE A 655 32.25 11.82 -34.85
N ARG A 656 31.81 12.39 -35.99
CA ARG A 656 32.55 12.36 -37.25
C ARG A 656 33.96 12.94 -37.12
N ASN A 657 34.12 14.05 -36.43
CA ASN A 657 35.41 14.71 -36.26
C ASN A 657 36.38 13.92 -35.36
N LEU A 658 35.85 13.17 -34.39
CA LEU A 658 36.65 12.45 -33.39
C LEU A 658 36.89 10.98 -33.74
N LEU A 659 36.00 10.35 -34.51
CA LEU A 659 36.04 8.93 -34.87
C LEU A 659 37.36 8.47 -35.55
N PRO A 660 38.01 9.25 -36.44
CA PRO A 660 39.26 8.82 -37.07
C PRO A 660 40.40 8.55 -36.08
N THR A 661 40.35 9.16 -34.89
CA THR A 661 41.35 8.91 -33.82
C THR A 661 41.09 7.63 -33.03
N ALA A 662 39.85 7.10 -33.08
CA ALA A 662 39.41 5.92 -32.36
C ALA A 662 39.20 4.69 -33.28
N GLN A 663 39.31 4.84 -34.60
CA GLN A 663 39.19 3.72 -35.55
C GLN A 663 40.42 2.81 -35.51
N LEU A 664 40.19 1.49 -35.56
CA LEU A 664 41.27 0.53 -35.70
C LEU A 664 41.83 0.64 -37.11
N SER A 665 43.12 0.95 -37.22
CA SER A 665 43.82 1.11 -38.49
C SER A 665 45.10 0.29 -38.51
N ASN A 666 45.64 0.01 -39.71
CA ASN A 666 46.97 -0.60 -39.81
C ASN A 666 48.06 0.28 -39.17
N SER A 667 47.89 1.60 -39.16
CA SER A 667 48.76 2.51 -38.42
C SER A 667 48.75 2.26 -36.92
N THR A 668 47.62 1.86 -36.33
CA THR A 668 47.54 1.50 -34.91
C THR A 668 48.48 0.34 -34.59
N PHE A 669 48.47 -0.71 -35.41
CA PHE A 669 49.35 -1.86 -35.23
C PHE A 669 50.82 -1.53 -35.50
N LEU A 670 51.12 -0.70 -36.51
CA LEU A 670 52.48 -0.23 -36.78
C LEU A 670 53.07 0.56 -35.59
N MET A 671 52.27 1.44 -34.98
CA MET A 671 52.68 2.21 -33.80
C MET A 671 52.88 1.34 -32.56
N ALA A 672 52.19 0.20 -32.48
CA ALA A 672 52.37 -0.83 -31.44
C ALA A 672 53.57 -1.78 -31.71
N GLY A 673 54.36 -1.54 -32.76
CA GLY A 673 55.53 -2.36 -33.11
C GLY A 673 55.21 -3.66 -33.85
N VAL A 674 54.00 -3.79 -34.41
CA VAL A 674 53.56 -4.95 -35.18
C VAL A 674 53.99 -4.78 -36.65
N PRO A 675 54.64 -5.77 -37.27
CA PRO A 675 55.04 -5.71 -38.68
C PRO A 675 53.82 -5.70 -39.63
N THR A 676 54.00 -5.27 -40.87
CA THR A 676 52.94 -5.31 -41.90
C THR A 676 52.60 -6.75 -42.32
N ALA A 677 51.31 -7.08 -42.49
CA ALA A 677 50.81 -8.39 -42.95
C ALA A 677 51.03 -8.68 -44.46
N GLY A 678 52.21 -8.37 -44.99
CA GLY A 678 52.54 -8.63 -46.39
C GLY A 678 51.70 -7.79 -47.38
N ALA A 679 50.97 -8.45 -48.28
CA ALA A 679 50.19 -7.82 -49.36
C ALA A 679 48.71 -7.52 -48.99
N THR A 680 48.32 -7.83 -47.75
CA THR A 680 46.94 -7.77 -47.24
C THR A 680 46.90 -6.99 -45.94
N ASP A 681 45.76 -6.36 -45.65
CA ASP A 681 45.57 -5.52 -44.47
C ASP A 681 45.23 -6.34 -43.22
N TRP A 682 45.73 -5.94 -42.04
CA TRP A 682 45.43 -6.64 -40.79
C TRP A 682 43.92 -6.66 -40.50
N ILE A 683 43.21 -5.59 -40.87
CA ILE A 683 41.75 -5.46 -40.70
C ILE A 683 41.00 -6.56 -41.49
N GLU A 684 41.48 -6.92 -42.67
CA GLU A 684 40.83 -7.94 -43.51
C GLU A 684 40.89 -9.32 -42.84
N PHE A 685 42.00 -9.65 -42.18
CA PHE A 685 42.11 -10.87 -41.37
C PHE A 685 41.18 -10.85 -40.14
N LEU A 686 41.04 -9.70 -39.48
CA LEU A 686 40.19 -9.57 -38.28
C LEU A 686 38.68 -9.53 -38.59
N ALA A 687 38.31 -9.06 -39.80
CA ALA A 687 36.94 -9.01 -40.30
C ALA A 687 36.48 -10.29 -41.02
N THR A 688 37.39 -11.22 -41.29
CA THR A 688 37.09 -12.48 -42.02
C THR A 688 36.52 -13.54 -41.09
N SER A 689 35.58 -14.36 -41.59
CA SER A 689 34.97 -15.51 -40.88
C SER A 689 35.46 -16.88 -41.36
N ALA A 690 36.49 -16.91 -42.21
CA ALA A 690 37.01 -18.11 -42.87
C ALA A 690 37.68 -19.13 -41.92
N ASP A 691 37.94 -18.74 -40.68
CA ASP A 691 38.63 -19.50 -39.64
C ASP A 691 37.70 -20.21 -38.66
N SER A 692 36.39 -20.22 -38.93
CA SER A 692 35.34 -20.68 -38.02
C SER A 692 35.27 -19.94 -36.68
N LEU A 693 36.02 -18.84 -36.53
CA LEU A 693 35.90 -17.88 -35.43
C LEU A 693 35.16 -16.66 -35.99
N GLY A 694 34.18 -16.12 -35.25
CA GLY A 694 33.44 -14.93 -35.70
C GLY A 694 34.38 -13.73 -35.99
N PRO A 695 33.96 -12.78 -36.84
CA PRO A 695 34.70 -11.53 -37.02
C PRO A 695 34.71 -10.71 -35.72
N ILE A 696 35.80 -9.97 -35.48
CA ILE A 696 35.91 -9.08 -34.30
C ILE A 696 35.84 -7.59 -34.67
N THR A 697 35.99 -7.26 -35.96
CA THR A 697 35.85 -5.90 -36.50
C THR A 697 35.13 -5.92 -37.83
N ASP A 698 34.60 -4.78 -38.25
CA ASP A 698 34.20 -4.57 -39.63
C ASP A 698 35.36 -4.05 -40.51
N LEU A 699 35.09 -3.87 -41.80
CA LEU A 699 36.06 -3.34 -42.78
C LEU A 699 36.40 -1.85 -42.55
N TYR A 700 35.59 -1.12 -41.77
CA TYR A 700 35.83 0.28 -41.42
C TYR A 700 36.69 0.43 -40.15
N GLY A 701 37.10 -0.69 -39.53
CA GLY A 701 37.90 -0.67 -38.29
C GLY A 701 37.06 -0.38 -37.04
N LEU A 702 35.74 -0.55 -37.09
CA LEU A 702 34.86 -0.54 -35.93
C LEU A 702 34.82 -1.93 -35.29
N ILE A 703 34.74 -1.97 -33.97
CA ILE A 703 34.81 -3.21 -33.20
C ILE A 703 33.41 -3.76 -32.98
N LEU A 704 33.22 -5.06 -33.27
CA LEU A 704 31.93 -5.73 -33.18
C LEU A 704 31.54 -6.03 -31.72
N PRO A 705 30.23 -5.99 -31.41
CA PRO A 705 29.73 -6.34 -30.08
C PRO A 705 29.96 -7.83 -29.77
N TYR A 706 30.05 -8.15 -28.48
CA TYR A 706 30.27 -9.53 -28.02
C TYR A 706 29.22 -9.97 -27.02
N GLU A 707 28.51 -11.05 -27.36
CA GLU A 707 27.30 -11.48 -26.64
C GLU A 707 27.59 -12.49 -25.51
N GLN A 708 28.79 -13.07 -25.42
CA GLN A 708 29.11 -14.15 -24.45
C GLN A 708 29.79 -13.64 -23.14
N GLY A 709 29.68 -12.33 -22.85
CA GLY A 709 30.11 -11.71 -21.58
C GLY A 709 31.53 -11.11 -21.58
N ALA A 710 31.75 -10.06 -20.78
CA ALA A 710 33.00 -9.29 -20.79
C ALA A 710 34.25 -10.09 -20.36
N GLU A 711 34.10 -11.12 -19.54
CA GLU A 711 35.22 -11.93 -19.02
C GLU A 711 35.80 -12.90 -20.06
N THR A 712 34.97 -13.44 -20.94
CA THR A 712 35.42 -14.38 -21.99
C THR A 712 35.90 -13.65 -23.24
N TYR A 713 35.58 -12.36 -23.37
CA TYR A 713 35.94 -11.55 -24.53
C TYR A 713 37.45 -11.43 -24.78
N PRO A 714 38.33 -11.13 -23.80
CA PRO A 714 39.77 -11.07 -24.04
C PRO A 714 40.34 -12.40 -24.53
N ALA A 715 39.81 -13.52 -24.02
CA ALA A 715 40.20 -14.86 -24.46
C ALA A 715 39.78 -15.12 -25.91
N PHE A 716 38.56 -14.72 -26.29
CA PHE A 716 38.06 -14.79 -27.67
C PHE A 716 38.91 -13.92 -28.63
N VAL A 717 39.19 -12.68 -28.26
CA VAL A 717 40.06 -11.78 -29.02
C VAL A 717 41.47 -12.37 -29.18
N LEU A 718 42.03 -12.94 -28.12
CA LEU A 718 43.34 -13.60 -28.16
C LEU A 718 43.35 -14.78 -29.14
N GLN A 719 42.30 -15.61 -29.15
CA GLN A 719 42.20 -16.72 -30.11
C GLN A 719 42.16 -16.22 -31.56
N LYS A 720 41.33 -15.20 -31.83
CA LYS A 720 41.20 -14.62 -33.18
C LYS A 720 42.50 -13.97 -33.67
N ILE A 721 43.15 -13.18 -32.82
CA ILE A 721 44.42 -12.51 -33.16
C ILE A 721 45.54 -13.55 -33.32
N SER A 722 45.58 -14.59 -32.49
CA SER A 722 46.55 -15.68 -32.65
C SER A 722 46.39 -16.38 -34.00
N TRP A 723 45.15 -16.63 -34.42
CA TRP A 723 44.87 -17.17 -35.76
C TRP A 723 45.32 -16.21 -36.87
N ALA A 724 45.00 -14.92 -36.76
CA ALA A 724 45.38 -13.92 -37.75
C ALA A 724 46.91 -13.81 -37.90
N VAL A 725 47.64 -13.78 -36.80
CA VAL A 725 49.12 -13.76 -36.77
C VAL A 725 49.70 -15.03 -37.39
N ASN A 726 49.15 -16.21 -37.05
CA ASN A 726 49.59 -17.49 -37.61
C ASN A 726 49.40 -17.56 -39.13
N SER A 727 48.29 -17.00 -39.63
CA SER A 727 47.92 -17.04 -41.04
C SER A 727 48.67 -16.00 -41.88
N ALA A 728 48.93 -14.82 -41.33
CA ALA A 728 49.57 -13.72 -42.07
C ALA A 728 51.11 -13.79 -42.10
N LEU A 729 51.75 -14.25 -41.01
CA LEU A 729 53.22 -14.16 -40.84
C LEU A 729 53.97 -15.50 -40.89
N GLY A 730 53.28 -16.66 -40.92
CA GLY A 730 53.92 -17.97 -41.09
C GLY A 730 54.79 -18.44 -39.91
N GLU A 731 55.89 -19.16 -40.18
CA GLU A 731 56.83 -19.65 -39.16
C GLU A 731 57.79 -18.56 -38.67
N ILE A 732 57.44 -17.95 -37.53
CA ILE A 732 58.28 -16.99 -36.77
C ILE A 732 58.73 -17.63 -35.44
N GLU A 733 59.86 -17.15 -34.91
CA GLU A 733 60.40 -17.49 -33.59
C GLU A 733 59.35 -17.35 -32.46
N PRO A 734 59.22 -18.35 -31.55
CA PRO A 734 58.12 -18.40 -30.58
C PRO A 734 58.04 -17.18 -29.65
N ALA A 735 59.18 -16.68 -29.18
CA ALA A 735 59.24 -15.52 -28.28
C ALA A 735 58.78 -14.23 -28.97
N LEU A 736 59.19 -14.03 -30.21
CA LEU A 736 58.81 -12.86 -31.01
C LEU A 736 57.32 -12.91 -31.42
N ARG A 737 56.80 -14.11 -31.70
CA ARG A 737 55.38 -14.36 -31.94
C ARG A 737 54.51 -13.99 -30.74
N GLN A 738 54.88 -14.44 -29.54
CA GLN A 738 54.14 -14.14 -28.31
C GLN A 738 54.09 -12.62 -28.06
N ASN A 739 55.19 -11.90 -28.32
CA ASN A 739 55.27 -10.44 -28.19
C ASN A 739 54.37 -9.71 -29.19
N ILE A 740 54.33 -10.17 -30.45
CA ILE A 740 53.45 -9.61 -31.49
C ILE A 740 51.97 -9.81 -31.12
N ILE A 741 51.58 -11.04 -30.73
CA ILE A 741 50.19 -11.34 -30.32
C ILE A 741 49.79 -10.46 -29.13
N THR A 742 50.64 -10.38 -28.10
CA THR A 742 50.37 -9.55 -26.91
C THR A 742 50.21 -8.07 -27.26
N SER A 743 51.05 -7.55 -28.18
CA SER A 743 50.99 -6.15 -28.62
C SER A 743 49.78 -5.86 -29.51
N MET A 744 49.37 -6.81 -30.35
CA MET A 744 48.14 -6.68 -31.15
C MET A 744 46.89 -6.74 -30.26
N VAL A 745 46.82 -7.65 -29.29
CA VAL A 745 45.69 -7.76 -28.35
C VAL A 745 45.58 -6.48 -27.52
N SER A 746 46.70 -5.94 -27.00
CA SER A 746 46.67 -4.70 -26.23
C SER A 746 46.23 -3.50 -27.07
N ALA A 747 46.77 -3.34 -28.29
CA ALA A 747 46.36 -2.29 -29.21
C ALA A 747 44.88 -2.41 -29.59
N PHE A 748 44.39 -3.62 -29.82
CA PHE A 748 42.98 -3.89 -30.13
C PHE A 748 42.05 -3.47 -28.98
N LEU A 749 42.34 -3.91 -27.75
CA LEU A 749 41.55 -3.55 -26.58
C LEU A 749 41.60 -2.05 -26.29
N GLN A 750 42.75 -1.39 -26.50
CA GLN A 750 42.86 0.07 -26.41
C GLN A 750 41.94 0.78 -27.41
N MET A 751 41.87 0.33 -28.66
CA MET A 751 40.96 0.92 -29.64
C MET A 751 39.49 0.66 -29.30
N ARG A 752 39.16 -0.51 -28.75
CA ARG A 752 37.81 -0.79 -28.24
C ARG A 752 37.41 0.18 -27.15
N ASP A 753 38.29 0.38 -26.19
CA ASP A 753 38.05 1.27 -25.06
C ASP A 753 37.99 2.73 -25.55
N ALA A 754 38.76 3.11 -26.58
CA ALA A 754 38.68 4.41 -27.23
C ALA A 754 37.35 4.64 -27.97
N GLN A 755 36.86 3.67 -28.76
CA GLN A 755 35.54 3.76 -29.42
C GLN A 755 34.40 3.84 -28.41
N THR A 756 34.50 3.03 -27.35
CA THR A 756 33.53 3.01 -26.26
C THR A 756 33.52 4.34 -25.50
N SER A 757 34.69 4.90 -25.21
CA SER A 757 34.81 6.19 -24.49
C SER A 757 34.32 7.35 -25.35
N LEU A 758 34.61 7.35 -26.66
CA LEU A 758 34.10 8.35 -27.60
C LEU A 758 32.57 8.40 -27.59
N VAL A 759 31.91 7.24 -27.75
CA VAL A 759 30.45 7.17 -27.73
C VAL A 759 29.92 7.55 -26.35
N ARG A 760 30.54 7.07 -25.27
CA ARG A 760 30.13 7.40 -23.90
C ARG A 760 30.11 8.91 -23.63
N GLU A 761 31.19 9.61 -23.97
CA GLU A 761 31.32 11.06 -23.71
C GLU A 761 30.40 11.90 -24.61
N THR A 762 30.35 11.59 -25.90
CA THR A 762 29.52 12.34 -26.87
C THR A 762 28.03 12.11 -26.61
N LEU A 763 27.63 10.88 -26.30
CA LEU A 763 26.24 10.53 -25.98
C LEU A 763 25.80 11.15 -24.65
N ALA A 764 26.66 11.12 -23.61
CA ALA A 764 26.37 11.78 -22.34
C ALA A 764 26.09 13.27 -22.52
N ALA A 765 26.90 13.96 -23.33
CA ALA A 765 26.73 15.37 -23.64
C ALA A 765 25.46 15.66 -24.46
N TYR A 766 25.14 14.82 -25.45
CA TYR A 766 23.95 14.97 -26.29
C TYR A 766 22.65 14.70 -25.53
N ALA A 767 22.60 13.61 -24.76
CA ALA A 767 21.42 13.15 -24.06
C ALA A 767 21.23 13.80 -22.68
N GLY A 768 22.19 14.58 -22.20
CA GLY A 768 22.12 15.24 -20.89
C GLY A 768 22.15 14.28 -19.69
N VAL A 769 22.74 13.10 -19.86
CA VAL A 769 22.83 12.04 -18.84
C VAL A 769 24.25 11.92 -18.28
N GLY A 770 24.40 11.23 -17.15
CA GLY A 770 25.72 10.92 -16.59
C GLY A 770 26.56 10.06 -17.53
N VAL A 771 27.88 10.24 -17.49
CA VAL A 771 28.84 9.46 -18.31
C VAL A 771 28.68 7.96 -18.09
N ASP A 772 28.40 7.54 -16.85
CA ASP A 772 28.19 6.14 -16.49
C ASP A 772 26.83 5.58 -16.95
N GLN A 773 25.86 6.45 -17.26
CA GLN A 773 24.52 6.06 -17.75
C GLN A 773 24.47 5.96 -19.28
N ALA A 774 25.34 6.68 -20.00
CA ALA A 774 25.25 6.83 -21.45
C ALA A 774 25.20 5.49 -22.19
N LEU A 775 26.11 4.56 -21.87
CA LEU A 775 26.14 3.24 -22.51
C LEU A 775 24.96 2.35 -22.10
N LEU A 776 24.44 2.52 -20.89
CA LEU A 776 23.26 1.79 -20.42
C LEU A 776 21.99 2.26 -21.14
N VAL A 777 21.86 3.57 -21.39
CA VAL A 777 20.76 4.12 -22.21
C VAL A 777 20.86 3.62 -23.65
N LEU A 778 22.07 3.49 -24.19
CA LEU A 778 22.30 2.95 -25.54
C LEU A 778 21.90 1.47 -25.62
N ASP A 779 22.32 0.65 -24.64
CA ASP A 779 21.88 -0.76 -24.57
C ASP A 779 20.37 -0.87 -24.36
N TRP A 780 19.78 -0.03 -23.50
CA TRP A 780 18.34 0.01 -23.32
C TRP A 780 17.61 0.36 -24.64
N ALA A 781 18.24 1.18 -25.48
CA ALA A 781 17.73 1.50 -26.81
C ALA A 781 17.81 0.35 -27.83
N GLY A 782 18.46 -0.77 -27.49
CA GLY A 782 18.68 -1.88 -28.40
C GLY A 782 19.78 -1.59 -29.42
N VAL A 783 20.65 -0.62 -29.13
CA VAL A 783 21.70 -0.17 -30.04
C VAL A 783 23.06 -0.49 -29.44
N THR A 784 23.97 -1.00 -30.25
CA THR A 784 25.37 -1.21 -29.84
C THR A 784 26.25 -0.03 -30.25
N VAL A 785 27.39 0.15 -29.56
CA VAL A 785 28.41 1.15 -29.92
C VAL A 785 28.80 1.03 -31.39
N HIS A 786 28.95 -0.20 -31.89
CA HIS A 786 29.22 -0.50 -33.30
C HIS A 786 28.14 0.06 -34.24
N GLN A 787 26.88 -0.29 -34.00
CA GLN A 787 25.75 0.13 -34.85
C GLN A 787 25.61 1.65 -34.91
N LEU A 788 25.78 2.34 -33.78
CA LEU A 788 25.74 3.80 -33.74
C LEU A 788 26.83 4.41 -34.62
N LEU A 789 28.09 3.97 -34.46
CA LEU A 789 29.22 4.46 -35.25
C LEU A 789 29.09 4.12 -36.73
N LEU A 790 28.57 2.94 -37.05
CA LEU A 790 28.29 2.54 -38.43
C LEU A 790 27.25 3.45 -39.08
N HIS A 791 26.16 3.78 -38.38
CA HIS A 791 25.16 4.72 -38.87
C HIS A 791 25.72 6.12 -39.13
N VAL A 792 26.68 6.59 -38.31
CA VAL A 792 27.38 7.86 -38.57
C VAL A 792 28.21 7.77 -39.86
N LEU A 793 28.96 6.68 -40.07
CA LEU A 793 29.79 6.50 -41.26
C LEU A 793 28.97 6.37 -42.55
N GLU A 794 27.93 5.52 -42.56
CA GLU A 794 27.06 5.33 -43.73
C GLU A 794 26.41 6.65 -44.19
N ARG A 795 26.10 7.55 -43.25
CA ARG A 795 25.59 8.88 -43.57
C ARG A 795 26.64 9.78 -44.25
N THR A 796 27.91 9.62 -43.87
CA THR A 796 29.02 10.44 -44.38
C THR A 796 29.35 10.09 -45.83
N ASP A 797 29.39 8.81 -46.17
CA ASP A 797 29.61 8.32 -47.54
C ASP A 797 28.45 8.72 -48.47
N MET A 798 27.22 8.77 -47.95
CA MET A 798 26.02 9.17 -48.68
C MET A 798 25.87 10.70 -48.87
N GLN A 799 26.64 11.53 -48.15
CA GLN A 799 26.78 12.96 -48.48
C GLN A 799 27.72 13.18 -49.68
N ALA A 800 28.59 12.21 -49.99
CA ALA A 800 29.54 12.26 -51.10
C ALA A 800 28.98 11.65 -52.41
N GLU A 801 28.08 10.66 -52.33
CA GLU A 801 27.48 10.00 -53.52
C GLU A 801 25.99 10.36 -53.73
N ALA A 802 25.69 10.98 -54.87
CA ALA A 802 24.34 11.41 -55.24
C ALA A 802 23.46 10.24 -55.75
N SER A 803 22.38 9.89 -55.02
CA SER A 803 21.11 9.32 -55.58
C SER A 803 19.98 9.21 -54.52
N GLY A 804 18.80 9.80 -54.81
CA GLY A 804 17.72 10.10 -53.85
C GLY A 804 16.64 9.04 -53.63
N ARG A 805 16.98 7.80 -53.28
CA ARG A 805 16.01 6.81 -52.71
C ARG A 805 16.57 5.97 -51.58
N THR A 806 17.86 5.62 -51.65
CA THR A 806 18.59 4.97 -50.54
C THR A 806 18.86 5.94 -49.39
N ARG A 807 18.95 7.25 -49.69
CA ARG A 807 19.09 8.33 -48.71
C ARG A 807 17.91 8.42 -47.74
N ASP A 808 16.67 8.28 -48.22
CA ASP A 808 15.46 8.46 -47.38
C ASP A 808 15.28 7.33 -46.37
N ARG A 809 15.66 6.09 -46.70
CA ARG A 809 15.44 4.91 -45.86
C ARG A 809 16.49 4.70 -44.76
N ALA A 810 17.75 5.05 -45.04
CA ALA A 810 18.81 5.02 -44.04
C ALA A 810 18.71 6.21 -43.09
N ALA A 811 18.34 7.39 -43.61
CA ALA A 811 18.09 8.58 -42.80
C ALA A 811 16.95 8.35 -41.79
N SER A 812 15.82 7.76 -42.22
CA SER A 812 14.71 7.47 -41.30
C SER A 812 15.11 6.57 -40.13
N ALA A 813 15.89 5.52 -40.38
CA ALA A 813 16.34 4.60 -39.32
C ALA A 813 17.26 5.28 -38.29
N SER A 814 18.14 6.20 -38.72
CA SER A 814 18.97 6.99 -37.81
C SER A 814 18.15 7.98 -36.98
N PHE A 815 17.07 8.52 -37.55
CA PHE A 815 16.22 9.51 -36.88
C PHE A 815 15.37 8.85 -35.81
N ASP A 816 14.82 7.67 -36.11
CA ASP A 816 14.05 6.85 -35.17
C ASP A 816 14.94 6.43 -33.99
N LEU A 817 16.19 6.03 -34.26
CA LEU A 817 17.18 5.69 -33.25
C LEU A 817 17.51 6.85 -32.30
N LEU A 818 17.75 8.06 -32.83
CA LEU A 818 18.03 9.22 -31.99
C LEU A 818 16.81 9.70 -31.20
N ALA A 819 15.62 9.61 -31.79
CA ALA A 819 14.37 9.92 -31.09
C ALA A 819 14.19 8.98 -29.88
N GLU A 820 14.53 7.72 -30.08
CA GLU A 820 14.40 6.71 -29.07
C GLU A 820 15.46 6.81 -27.96
N ILE A 821 16.70 7.16 -28.31
CA ILE A 821 17.74 7.52 -27.33
C ILE A 821 17.30 8.73 -26.49
N ARG A 822 16.75 9.78 -27.13
CA ARG A 822 16.23 10.96 -26.42
C ARG A 822 15.12 10.57 -25.45
N ARG A 823 14.11 9.83 -25.92
CA ARG A 823 13.00 9.32 -25.10
C ARG A 823 13.51 8.62 -23.83
N ARG A 824 14.41 7.63 -23.97
CA ARG A 824 14.95 6.89 -22.82
C ARG A 824 15.84 7.75 -21.92
N SER A 825 16.61 8.67 -22.49
CA SER A 825 17.43 9.61 -21.71
C SER A 825 16.61 10.60 -20.88
N GLU A 826 15.48 11.06 -21.42
CA GLU A 826 14.53 11.90 -20.71
C GLU A 826 13.88 11.13 -19.56
N VAL A 827 13.55 9.84 -19.73
CA VAL A 827 13.09 8.97 -18.64
C VAL A 827 14.15 8.84 -17.54
N VAL A 828 15.41 8.55 -17.90
CA VAL A 828 16.50 8.40 -16.94
C VAL A 828 16.73 9.67 -16.13
N SER A 829 16.76 10.82 -16.80
CA SER A 829 16.98 12.12 -16.16
C SER A 829 15.79 12.56 -15.30
N THR A 830 14.56 12.44 -15.81
CA THR A 830 13.33 12.85 -15.09
C THR A 830 13.09 12.00 -13.86
N LEU A 831 13.30 10.68 -13.95
CA LEU A 831 13.11 9.78 -12.82
C LEU A 831 14.33 9.72 -11.88
N GLY A 832 15.48 10.27 -12.30
CA GLY A 832 16.72 10.22 -11.52
C GLY A 832 17.29 8.81 -11.35
N LEU A 833 17.21 7.98 -12.39
CA LEU A 833 17.64 6.57 -12.31
C LEU A 833 19.16 6.47 -12.19
N SER A 834 19.67 5.76 -11.17
CA SER A 834 21.11 5.55 -11.01
C SER A 834 21.65 4.56 -12.05
N ALA A 835 22.96 4.64 -12.36
CA ALA A 835 23.60 3.67 -13.26
C ALA A 835 23.48 2.24 -12.75
N ALA A 836 23.61 2.02 -11.43
CA ALA A 836 23.43 0.71 -10.81
C ALA A 836 22.00 0.16 -11.01
N LEU A 837 20.97 1.00 -10.84
CA LEU A 837 19.58 0.59 -11.06
C LEU A 837 19.34 0.20 -12.52
N LEU A 838 19.82 1.01 -13.48
CA LEU A 838 19.66 0.74 -14.90
C LEU A 838 20.37 -0.55 -15.31
N GLN A 839 21.59 -0.77 -14.80
CA GLN A 839 22.33 -1.99 -15.06
C GLN A 839 21.57 -3.22 -14.56
N GLU A 840 21.11 -3.22 -13.30
CA GLU A 840 20.33 -4.34 -12.76
C GLU A 840 19.03 -4.58 -13.53
N TYR A 841 18.35 -3.51 -13.95
CA TYR A 841 17.15 -3.63 -14.77
C TYR A 841 17.43 -4.31 -16.12
N LEU A 842 18.54 -3.96 -16.79
CA LEU A 842 18.93 -4.51 -18.09
C LEU A 842 19.48 -5.94 -17.99
N ASP A 843 20.12 -6.29 -16.89
CA ASP A 843 20.73 -7.60 -16.66
C ASP A 843 19.66 -8.67 -16.35
N SER A 844 18.79 -8.42 -15.36
CA SER A 844 17.74 -9.38 -14.97
C SER A 844 16.44 -8.76 -14.45
N GLY A 845 16.43 -7.48 -14.08
CA GLY A 845 15.26 -6.87 -13.44
C GLY A 845 14.00 -6.81 -14.31
N TYR A 846 14.14 -6.76 -15.64
CA TYR A 846 12.99 -6.82 -16.56
C TYR A 846 12.24 -8.15 -16.47
N THR A 847 12.94 -9.29 -16.35
CA THR A 847 12.31 -10.61 -16.15
C THR A 847 11.90 -10.83 -14.71
N ASP A 848 12.79 -10.53 -13.78
CA ASP A 848 12.66 -10.97 -12.39
C ASP A 848 11.65 -10.11 -11.63
N TRP A 849 11.71 -8.79 -11.80
CA TRP A 849 10.90 -7.88 -10.99
C TRP A 849 9.60 -7.46 -11.69
N LEU A 850 9.69 -7.22 -13.00
CA LEU A 850 8.60 -6.70 -13.85
C LEU A 850 7.79 -7.80 -14.55
N VAL A 851 8.36 -9.00 -14.67
CA VAL A 851 7.79 -10.14 -15.42
C VAL A 851 7.53 -9.75 -16.87
N GLN A 852 8.49 -9.05 -17.47
CA GLN A 852 8.48 -8.57 -18.84
C GLN A 852 9.40 -9.46 -19.70
N ALA A 853 8.97 -9.81 -20.91
CA ALA A 853 9.72 -10.71 -21.78
C ALA A 853 10.93 -10.04 -22.48
N ASP A 854 10.83 -8.75 -22.75
CA ASP A 854 11.81 -7.98 -23.50
C ASP A 854 12.30 -6.78 -22.68
N LYS A 855 13.62 -6.57 -22.61
CA LYS A 855 14.23 -5.46 -21.86
C LYS A 855 14.05 -4.10 -22.53
N HIS A 856 13.76 -4.07 -23.84
CA HIS A 856 13.63 -2.82 -24.59
C HIS A 856 12.22 -2.24 -24.53
N THR A 857 11.21 -3.03 -24.24
CA THR A 857 9.82 -2.56 -24.19
C THR A 857 9.62 -1.50 -23.08
N LEU A 858 9.23 -0.29 -23.47
CA LEU A 858 8.94 0.83 -22.56
C LEU A 858 7.44 1.12 -22.57
N THR A 859 6.76 0.78 -21.48
CA THR A 859 5.30 0.96 -21.34
C THR A 859 4.96 1.78 -20.09
N VAL A 860 3.69 2.13 -19.92
CA VAL A 860 3.16 2.73 -18.68
C VAL A 860 3.51 1.86 -17.46
N ARG A 861 3.50 0.52 -17.61
CA ARG A 861 3.89 -0.43 -16.56
C ARG A 861 5.36 -0.26 -16.17
N THR A 862 6.25 -0.16 -17.15
CA THR A 862 7.68 0.08 -16.93
C THR A 862 7.90 1.41 -16.20
N LEU A 863 7.26 2.49 -16.64
CA LEU A 863 7.35 3.80 -15.99
C LEU A 863 6.82 3.76 -14.55
N TYR A 864 5.67 3.12 -14.33
CA TYR A 864 5.09 2.98 -12.99
C TYR A 864 6.07 2.32 -12.04
N TYR A 865 6.59 1.14 -12.37
CA TYR A 865 7.44 0.41 -11.43
C TYR A 865 8.84 1.02 -11.27
N LEU A 866 9.36 1.73 -12.28
CA LEU A 866 10.57 2.53 -12.09
C LEU A 866 10.33 3.67 -11.10
N THR A 867 9.17 4.36 -11.15
CA THR A 867 8.79 5.34 -10.13
C THR A 867 8.54 4.70 -8.75
N THR A 868 8.02 3.48 -8.70
CA THR A 868 7.85 2.71 -7.46
C THR A 868 9.21 2.47 -6.79
N LEU A 869 10.25 2.11 -7.56
CA LEU A 869 11.61 1.91 -7.04
C LEU A 869 12.24 3.22 -6.56
N THR A 870 12.14 4.29 -7.33
CA THR A 870 12.69 5.59 -6.90
C THR A 870 11.97 6.12 -5.66
N ARG A 871 10.66 5.89 -5.54
CA ARG A 871 9.90 6.18 -4.31
C ARG A 871 10.35 5.32 -3.14
N ALA A 872 10.63 4.03 -3.35
CA ALA A 872 11.17 3.17 -2.30
C ALA A 872 12.51 3.70 -1.76
N PHE A 873 13.39 4.16 -2.66
CA PHE A 873 14.66 4.78 -2.29
C PHE A 873 14.47 6.09 -1.52
N ALA A 874 13.52 6.94 -1.95
CA ALA A 874 13.21 8.19 -1.26
C ALA A 874 12.66 7.95 0.15
N LEU A 875 11.75 6.98 0.32
CA LEU A 875 11.18 6.60 1.62
C LEU A 875 12.27 6.07 2.56
N ALA A 876 13.13 5.16 2.09
CA ALA A 876 14.24 4.65 2.88
C ALA A 876 15.26 5.74 3.24
N SER A 877 15.60 6.62 2.30
CA SER A 877 16.49 7.75 2.58
C SER A 877 15.93 8.68 3.65
N ALA A 878 14.61 8.92 3.66
CA ALA A 878 13.95 9.78 4.65
C ALA A 878 13.83 9.13 6.03
N ALA A 879 13.53 7.82 6.09
CA ALA A 879 13.29 7.11 7.35
C ALA A 879 14.57 6.59 8.02
N SER A 880 15.49 6.01 7.24
CA SER A 880 16.60 5.19 7.76
C SER A 880 17.99 5.59 7.21
N GLY A 881 18.06 6.48 6.21
CA GLY A 881 19.31 6.94 5.59
C GLY A 881 20.07 5.85 4.84
N GLN A 882 19.38 4.78 4.41
CA GLN A 882 20.00 3.61 3.78
C GLN A 882 20.32 3.85 2.29
N SER A 883 21.37 3.17 1.79
CA SER A 883 21.77 3.20 0.38
C SER A 883 20.77 2.43 -0.50
N PRO A 884 20.41 2.96 -1.69
CA PRO A 884 19.58 2.25 -2.68
C PRO A 884 20.10 0.86 -3.05
N GLN A 885 21.41 0.64 -2.98
CA GLN A 885 22.04 -0.65 -3.30
C GLN A 885 21.50 -1.80 -2.43
N LYS A 886 21.17 -1.54 -1.16
CA LYS A 886 20.69 -2.60 -0.25
C LYS A 886 19.38 -3.25 -0.71
N LEU A 887 18.47 -2.48 -1.31
CA LEU A 887 17.22 -3.02 -1.84
C LEU A 887 17.45 -3.77 -3.15
N LEU A 888 18.33 -3.27 -4.02
CA LEU A 888 18.70 -3.95 -5.25
C LEU A 888 19.40 -5.30 -4.96
N ASP A 889 20.34 -5.31 -4.01
CA ASP A 889 21.01 -6.52 -3.54
C ASP A 889 20.01 -7.50 -2.93
N TYR A 890 19.03 -7.01 -2.15
CA TYR A 890 17.96 -7.83 -1.62
C TYR A 890 17.14 -8.49 -2.73
N LEU A 891 16.67 -7.72 -3.72
CA LEU A 891 15.87 -8.26 -4.83
C LEU A 891 16.67 -9.28 -5.67
N ARG A 892 17.97 -9.03 -5.89
CA ARG A 892 18.85 -9.98 -6.59
C ARG A 892 19.01 -11.28 -5.81
N GLN A 893 19.33 -11.18 -4.52
CA GLN A 893 19.51 -12.37 -3.67
C GLN A 893 18.23 -13.19 -3.56
N VAL A 894 17.08 -12.54 -3.42
CA VAL A 894 15.79 -13.23 -3.29
C VAL A 894 15.36 -13.93 -4.57
N ASN A 895 15.61 -13.32 -5.74
CA ASN A 895 15.31 -13.97 -7.03
C ASN A 895 16.32 -15.08 -7.37
N ALA A 896 17.52 -15.04 -6.80
CA ALA A 896 18.50 -16.13 -6.89
C ALA A 896 18.22 -17.30 -5.92
N LEU A 897 17.23 -17.19 -5.02
CA LEU A 897 16.95 -18.24 -4.03
C LEU A 897 16.47 -19.54 -4.70
N PRO A 898 17.03 -20.70 -4.33
CA PRO A 898 16.52 -21.99 -4.77
C PRO A 898 15.15 -22.29 -4.14
N ALA A 899 14.46 -23.32 -4.65
CA ALA A 899 13.20 -23.79 -4.06
C ALA A 899 13.45 -24.45 -2.68
N VAL A 900 13.43 -23.63 -1.63
CA VAL A 900 13.71 -24.05 -0.24
C VAL A 900 12.44 -24.47 0.51
N SER A 901 12.58 -25.40 1.45
CA SER A 901 11.49 -25.91 2.31
C SER A 901 11.93 -26.07 3.77
N GLY A 902 10.97 -26.24 4.70
CA GLY A 902 11.28 -26.46 6.12
C GLY A 902 11.93 -25.25 6.79
N ASP A 903 13.01 -25.50 7.55
CA ASP A 903 13.71 -24.47 8.33
C ASP A 903 14.40 -23.43 7.44
N ALA A 904 14.90 -23.83 6.25
CA ALA A 904 15.50 -22.91 5.29
C ALA A 904 14.49 -21.86 4.78
N LYS A 905 13.24 -22.27 4.52
CA LYS A 905 12.16 -21.33 4.15
C LYS A 905 11.85 -20.37 5.30
N ARG A 906 11.72 -20.89 6.52
CA ARG A 906 11.47 -20.07 7.72
C ARG A 906 12.60 -19.05 7.93
N LEU A 907 13.84 -19.47 7.77
CA LEU A 907 15.00 -18.60 7.90
C LEU A 907 15.00 -17.48 6.85
N ALA A 908 14.75 -17.83 5.59
CA ALA A 908 14.65 -16.86 4.50
C ALA A 908 13.52 -15.84 4.71
N GLN A 909 12.36 -16.28 5.21
CA GLN A 909 11.24 -15.38 5.60
C GLN A 909 11.65 -14.42 6.73
N GLN A 910 12.33 -14.91 7.75
CA GLN A 910 12.75 -14.08 8.87
C GLN A 910 13.85 -13.08 8.48
N ALA A 911 14.84 -13.51 7.71
CA ALA A 911 15.94 -12.67 7.22
C ALA A 911 15.43 -11.60 6.25
N SER A 912 14.56 -11.97 5.32
CA SER A 912 13.97 -11.02 4.36
C SER A 912 13.16 -9.93 5.06
N ALA A 913 12.32 -10.28 6.04
CA ALA A 913 11.57 -9.30 6.81
C ALA A 913 12.47 -8.33 7.58
N ILE A 914 13.58 -8.81 8.16
CA ILE A 914 14.55 -7.94 8.86
C ILE A 914 15.23 -6.99 7.88
N LYS A 915 15.67 -7.48 6.71
CA LYS A 915 16.31 -6.63 5.69
C LYS A 915 15.37 -5.53 5.20
N LEU A 916 14.12 -5.87 4.90
CA LEU A 916 13.10 -4.90 4.47
C LEU A 916 12.75 -3.90 5.59
N ALA A 917 12.57 -4.39 6.82
CA ALA A 917 12.32 -3.54 8.00
C ALA A 917 13.44 -2.53 8.22
N ASN A 918 14.70 -2.98 8.18
CA ASN A 918 15.88 -2.11 8.29
C ASN A 918 15.98 -1.12 7.13
N PHE A 919 15.60 -1.52 5.92
CA PHE A 919 15.60 -0.64 4.76
C PHE A 919 14.56 0.48 4.89
N PHE A 920 13.32 0.15 5.22
CA PHE A 920 12.24 1.13 5.33
C PHE A 920 12.17 1.85 6.68
N GLY A 921 12.94 1.43 7.68
CA GLY A 921 12.82 1.95 9.06
C GLY A 921 11.50 1.57 9.73
N TRP A 922 10.95 0.40 9.38
CA TRP A 922 9.64 -0.09 9.83
C TRP A 922 9.77 -1.29 10.78
N SER A 923 8.69 -1.69 11.48
CA SER A 923 8.73 -2.85 12.37
C SER A 923 8.94 -4.15 11.62
N VAL A 924 9.81 -5.04 12.13
CA VAL A 924 9.94 -6.42 11.62
C VAL A 924 8.61 -7.17 11.74
N GLN A 925 7.82 -6.92 12.78
CA GLN A 925 6.52 -7.57 12.96
C GLN A 925 5.53 -7.11 11.89
N GLU A 926 5.46 -5.82 11.61
CA GLU A 926 4.53 -5.28 10.61
C GLU A 926 4.92 -5.68 9.18
N VAL A 927 6.22 -5.71 8.87
CA VAL A 927 6.71 -6.24 7.59
C VAL A 927 6.31 -7.72 7.43
N ARG A 928 6.49 -8.56 8.47
CA ARG A 928 6.08 -9.97 8.42
C ARG A 928 4.58 -10.13 8.24
N GLU A 929 3.80 -9.32 8.97
CA GLU A 929 2.34 -9.34 8.90
C GLU A 929 1.83 -8.93 7.51
N CYS A 930 2.53 -7.98 6.88
CA CYS A 930 2.28 -7.53 5.52
C CYS A 930 2.66 -8.62 4.50
N VAL A 931 3.91 -9.06 4.47
CA VAL A 931 4.41 -9.99 3.46
C VAL A 931 3.70 -11.35 3.54
N SER A 932 3.33 -11.83 4.74
CA SER A 932 2.57 -13.08 4.90
C SER A 932 1.17 -13.05 4.29
N ARG A 933 0.58 -11.86 4.08
CA ARG A 933 -0.71 -11.67 3.39
C ARG A 933 -0.58 -11.37 1.91
N ILE A 934 0.58 -10.89 1.47
CA ILE A 934 0.85 -10.64 0.04
C ILE A 934 1.08 -11.97 -0.68
N ASP A 935 1.89 -12.85 -0.09
CA ASP A 935 2.32 -14.09 -0.72
C ASP A 935 2.36 -15.23 0.29
N ALA A 936 1.91 -16.42 -0.13
CA ALA A 936 1.96 -17.63 0.69
C ALA A 936 3.41 -18.06 1.01
N ASP A 937 4.37 -17.65 0.17
CA ASP A 937 5.79 -17.88 0.43
C ASP A 937 6.38 -16.96 1.49
N GLY A 938 5.72 -15.84 1.82
CA GLY A 938 6.18 -14.91 2.85
C GLY A 938 7.50 -14.21 2.52
N ILE A 939 7.89 -14.13 1.23
CA ILE A 939 9.11 -13.50 0.74
C ILE A 939 8.75 -12.58 -0.43
N LEU A 940 9.25 -11.34 -0.41
CA LEU A 940 8.99 -10.33 -1.44
C LEU A 940 9.99 -10.45 -2.59
N LYS A 941 9.51 -10.84 -3.78
CA LYS A 941 10.32 -11.08 -4.98
C LYS A 941 10.12 -10.05 -6.11
N ASN A 942 8.92 -9.49 -6.23
CA ASN A 942 8.50 -8.67 -7.40
C ASN A 942 8.13 -7.22 -7.02
N LEU A 943 8.08 -6.32 -8.01
CA LEU A 943 7.74 -4.91 -7.76
C LEU A 943 6.26 -4.67 -7.45
N SER A 944 5.37 -5.58 -7.87
CA SER A 944 3.95 -5.53 -7.45
C SER A 944 3.80 -5.76 -5.93
N GLN A 945 4.58 -6.70 -5.39
CA GLN A 945 4.62 -6.98 -3.95
C GLN A 945 5.29 -5.83 -3.19
N LEU A 946 6.36 -5.25 -3.74
CA LEU A 946 6.98 -4.03 -3.21
C LEU A 946 6.02 -2.85 -3.16
N ASP A 947 5.25 -2.64 -4.23
CA ASP A 947 4.28 -1.56 -4.30
C ASP A 947 3.19 -1.70 -3.22
N LEU A 948 2.66 -2.90 -3.02
CA LEU A 948 1.69 -3.17 -1.95
C LEU A 948 2.30 -2.90 -0.57
N LEU A 949 3.50 -3.40 -0.29
CA LEU A 949 4.20 -3.13 0.97
C LEU A 949 4.35 -1.63 1.20
N MET A 950 4.76 -0.88 0.17
CA MET A 950 4.87 0.58 0.28
C MET A 950 3.52 1.26 0.44
N ARG A 951 2.45 0.79 -0.21
CA ARG A 951 1.10 1.34 -0.04
C ARG A 951 0.62 1.18 1.40
N VAL A 952 0.83 0.00 2.00
CA VAL A 952 0.50 -0.26 3.42
C VAL A 952 1.40 0.55 4.35
N LEU A 953 2.70 0.62 4.08
CA LEU A 953 3.62 1.46 4.85
C LEU A 953 3.18 2.93 4.84
N THR A 954 2.93 3.51 3.66
CA THR A 954 2.51 4.92 3.56
C THR A 954 1.18 5.18 4.27
N LEU A 955 0.24 4.25 4.19
CA LEU A 955 -1.04 4.35 4.88
C LEU A 955 -0.86 4.23 6.40
N SER A 956 -0.07 3.27 6.87
CA SER A 956 0.28 3.10 8.29
C SER A 956 0.97 4.34 8.86
N THR A 957 1.91 4.95 8.12
CA THR A 957 2.55 6.20 8.55
C THR A 957 1.61 7.40 8.58
N ALA A 958 0.56 7.41 7.75
CA ALA A 958 -0.40 8.50 7.66
C ALA A 958 -1.51 8.39 8.72
N THR A 959 -2.02 7.18 8.95
CA THR A 959 -3.14 6.93 9.88
C THR A 959 -2.69 6.51 11.27
N GLY A 960 -1.45 6.04 11.43
CA GLY A 960 -0.94 5.42 12.66
C GLY A 960 -1.44 4.00 12.90
N MET A 961 -2.19 3.41 11.96
CA MET A 961 -2.68 2.03 12.08
C MET A 961 -1.58 1.01 11.78
N ASP A 962 -1.62 -0.14 12.47
CA ASP A 962 -0.74 -1.26 12.19
C ASP A 962 -1.15 -1.97 10.87
N ALA A 963 -0.21 -2.71 10.30
CA ALA A 963 -0.45 -3.44 9.05
C ALA A 963 -1.66 -4.39 9.15
N LEU A 964 -1.83 -5.06 10.29
CA LEU A 964 -2.96 -5.98 10.51
C LEU A 964 -4.30 -5.25 10.39
N THR A 965 -4.47 -4.10 11.05
CA THR A 965 -5.73 -3.34 10.97
C THR A 965 -6.03 -2.92 9.53
N ILE A 966 -5.01 -2.45 8.79
CA ILE A 966 -5.16 -2.06 7.39
C ILE A 966 -5.64 -3.24 6.54
N PHE A 967 -5.07 -4.43 6.72
CA PHE A 967 -5.52 -5.64 6.00
C PHE A 967 -6.90 -6.13 6.45
N LEU A 968 -7.26 -5.98 7.72
CA LEU A 968 -8.60 -6.37 8.19
C LEU A 968 -9.68 -5.48 7.59
N ILE A 969 -9.46 -4.16 7.54
CA ILE A 969 -10.39 -3.21 6.92
C ILE A 969 -10.43 -3.42 5.39
N GLY A 970 -9.26 -3.54 4.75
CA GLY A 970 -9.16 -3.65 3.29
C GLY A 970 -9.63 -4.97 2.69
N ASN A 971 -9.83 -6.02 3.51
CA ASN A 971 -10.35 -7.32 3.07
C ASN A 971 -11.76 -7.61 3.58
N LEU A 972 -12.49 -6.58 4.04
CA LEU A 972 -13.87 -6.77 4.48
C LEU A 972 -14.72 -7.32 3.32
N PRO A 973 -15.59 -8.31 3.56
CA PRO A 973 -16.48 -8.79 2.52
C PRO A 973 -17.57 -7.76 2.21
N GLU A 974 -18.00 -7.70 0.94
CA GLU A 974 -19.20 -6.96 0.55
C GLU A 974 -20.47 -7.52 1.25
N THR A 975 -20.51 -8.84 1.42
CA THR A 975 -21.56 -9.55 2.15
C THR A 975 -21.43 -9.37 3.66
N VAL A 976 -22.53 -9.56 4.38
CA VAL A 976 -22.57 -9.46 5.85
C VAL A 976 -21.75 -10.59 6.50
N ASP A 977 -20.66 -10.25 7.18
CA ASP A 977 -19.94 -11.15 8.10
C ASP A 977 -19.65 -10.43 9.42
N LYS A 978 -20.54 -10.60 10.40
CA LYS A 978 -20.44 -9.95 11.71
C LYS A 978 -19.07 -10.12 12.35
N SER A 979 -18.43 -11.27 12.19
CA SER A 979 -17.17 -11.59 12.85
C SER A 979 -15.98 -10.80 12.28
N SER A 980 -15.91 -10.65 10.96
CA SER A 980 -14.85 -9.88 10.30
C SER A 980 -14.99 -8.38 10.56
N TYR A 981 -16.21 -7.84 10.47
CA TYR A 981 -16.48 -6.44 10.78
C TYR A 981 -16.23 -6.12 12.26
N ALA A 982 -16.59 -7.01 13.20
CA ALA A 982 -16.31 -6.83 14.62
C ALA A 982 -14.80 -6.76 14.91
N LYS A 983 -14.02 -7.70 14.36
CA LYS A 983 -12.55 -7.71 14.50
C LYS A 983 -11.92 -6.45 13.93
N ALA A 984 -12.32 -6.04 12.72
CA ALA A 984 -11.79 -4.84 12.10
C ALA A 984 -12.11 -3.57 12.93
N ALA A 985 -13.34 -3.46 13.45
CA ALA A 985 -13.75 -2.33 14.28
C ALA A 985 -13.00 -2.28 15.62
N GLU A 986 -12.80 -3.42 16.28
CA GLU A 986 -12.06 -3.51 17.54
C GLU A 986 -10.61 -3.08 17.35
N HIS A 987 -9.93 -3.63 16.34
CA HIS A 987 -8.55 -3.30 16.03
C HIS A 987 -8.37 -1.83 15.64
N ALA A 988 -9.27 -1.28 14.83
CA ALA A 988 -9.25 0.13 14.47
C ALA A 988 -9.38 1.06 15.70
N LEU A 989 -10.28 0.72 16.63
CA LEU A 989 -10.53 1.51 17.84
C LEU A 989 -9.38 1.40 18.86
N LEU A 990 -8.76 0.21 18.97
CA LEU A 990 -7.55 0.01 19.76
C LEU A 990 -6.40 0.86 19.24
N GLY A 991 -6.23 0.97 17.92
CA GLY A 991 -5.20 1.79 17.28
C GLY A 991 -5.31 3.29 17.64
N GLU A 992 -6.52 3.83 17.71
CA GLU A 992 -6.78 5.22 18.12
C GLU A 992 -6.62 5.45 19.64
N SER A 993 -6.91 4.43 20.45
CA SER A 993 -6.88 4.54 21.92
C SER A 993 -5.46 4.49 22.50
N SER A 994 -4.54 3.81 21.82
CA SER A 994 -3.12 3.85 22.19
C SER A 994 -2.51 5.18 21.77
N ALA A 995 -2.28 6.09 22.73
CA ALA A 995 -1.63 7.37 22.48
C ALA A 995 -0.39 7.17 21.59
N GLN A 996 -0.42 7.81 20.42
CA GLN A 996 0.59 7.73 19.35
C GLN A 996 1.97 8.10 19.90
N ALA A 997 2.70 7.12 20.42
CA ALA A 997 4.12 7.26 20.67
C ALA A 997 4.84 6.95 19.35
N PRO A 998 5.78 7.78 18.89
CA PRO A 998 6.58 7.47 17.72
C PRO A 998 7.28 6.13 17.99
N ILE A 999 6.95 5.11 17.20
CA ILE A 999 7.54 3.79 17.37
C ILE A 999 8.99 3.89 16.89
N VAL A 1000 9.92 4.07 17.82
CA VAL A 1000 11.35 3.97 17.52
C VAL A 1000 11.67 2.48 17.37
N HIS A 1001 11.64 1.99 16.13
CA HIS A 1001 12.01 0.61 15.83
C HIS A 1001 13.52 0.45 15.98
N ALA A 1002 13.96 -0.42 16.90
CA ALA A 1002 15.34 -0.85 16.95
C ALA A 1002 15.65 -1.70 15.70
N PRO A 1003 16.78 -1.46 15.00
CA PRO A 1003 17.13 -2.25 13.82
C PRO A 1003 17.31 -3.72 14.21
N GLY A 1004 16.66 -4.61 13.47
CA GLY A 1004 16.82 -6.05 13.66
C GLY A 1004 18.16 -6.51 13.10
N ASP A 1005 18.84 -7.42 13.78
CA ASP A 1005 20.08 -8.03 13.28
C ASP A 1005 19.80 -9.44 12.76
N VAL A 1006 20.15 -9.69 11.50
CA VAL A 1006 19.99 -10.99 10.84
C VAL A 1006 20.91 -12.03 11.50
N THR A 1007 22.07 -11.61 12.03
CA THR A 1007 23.02 -12.51 12.72
C THR A 1007 22.45 -13.09 14.01
N GLY A 1008 21.48 -12.41 14.64
CA GLY A 1008 20.79 -12.91 15.83
C GLY A 1008 19.82 -14.06 15.57
N LEU A 1009 19.50 -14.36 14.31
CA LEU A 1009 18.61 -15.47 13.95
C LEU A 1009 19.29 -16.84 14.02
N VAL A 1010 20.61 -16.89 13.75
CA VAL A 1010 21.36 -18.14 13.61
C VAL A 1010 22.68 -18.05 14.36
N THR A 1011 22.92 -19.02 15.21
CA THR A 1011 24.27 -19.28 15.73
C THR A 1011 24.98 -20.22 14.77
N MET A 1012 25.91 -19.69 13.98
CA MET A 1012 26.74 -20.46 13.06
C MET A 1012 28.14 -20.64 13.64
N THR A 1013 28.57 -21.89 13.80
CA THR A 1013 29.95 -22.22 14.22
C THR A 1013 30.62 -23.11 13.18
N CYS A 1014 31.82 -22.74 12.76
CA CYS A 1014 32.63 -23.50 11.81
C CYS A 1014 33.95 -23.90 12.46
N GLU A 1015 34.25 -25.19 12.47
CA GLU A 1015 35.47 -25.76 13.03
C GLU A 1015 36.16 -26.65 11.99
N VAL A 1016 37.49 -26.66 11.98
CA VAL A 1016 38.27 -27.61 11.17
C VAL A 1016 38.37 -28.91 11.98
N VAL A 1017 37.91 -30.01 11.38
CA VAL A 1017 37.89 -31.33 12.05
C VAL A 1017 39.24 -32.04 11.93
N ASP A 1018 39.94 -31.81 10.82
CA ASP A 1018 41.23 -32.44 10.51
C ASP A 1018 42.41 -31.49 10.78
N ASN A 1019 43.60 -31.82 10.28
CA ASN A 1019 44.74 -30.91 10.35
C ASN A 1019 44.49 -29.68 9.46
N SER A 1020 44.83 -28.49 9.96
CA SER A 1020 44.72 -27.22 9.22
C SER A 1020 45.81 -27.04 8.14
N THR A 1021 46.66 -28.06 7.93
CA THR A 1021 47.76 -28.06 6.96
C THR A 1021 47.52 -29.10 5.87
N VAL A 1022 47.50 -28.69 4.61
CA VAL A 1022 47.34 -29.58 3.45
C VAL A 1022 48.40 -29.34 2.40
N VAL A 1023 48.65 -30.37 1.60
CA VAL A 1023 49.65 -30.34 0.52
C VAL A 1023 48.99 -29.94 -0.81
N ALA A 1024 49.56 -28.95 -1.50
CA ALA A 1024 49.14 -28.56 -2.85
C ALA A 1024 49.34 -29.71 -3.86
N ASN A 1025 48.52 -29.82 -4.90
CA ASN A 1025 48.66 -30.80 -6.00
C ASN A 1025 48.69 -32.31 -5.60
N LYS A 1026 48.49 -32.65 -4.33
CA LYS A 1026 48.50 -34.04 -3.86
C LYS A 1026 47.13 -34.70 -4.08
N PRO A 1027 47.03 -35.79 -4.87
CA PRO A 1027 45.75 -36.44 -5.14
C PRO A 1027 45.12 -37.01 -3.87
N GLY A 1028 43.89 -36.59 -3.55
CA GLY A 1028 43.12 -37.09 -2.41
C GLY A 1028 43.37 -36.38 -1.08
N GLU A 1029 44.25 -35.37 -1.04
CA GLU A 1029 44.43 -34.51 0.12
C GLU A 1029 43.22 -33.57 0.26
N LYS A 1030 42.68 -33.44 1.48
CA LYS A 1030 41.51 -32.58 1.76
C LYS A 1030 41.50 -32.11 3.21
N VAL A 1031 40.90 -30.94 3.45
CA VAL A 1031 40.54 -30.46 4.80
C VAL A 1031 39.04 -30.60 4.97
N THR A 1032 38.60 -31.15 6.11
CA THR A 1032 37.18 -31.23 6.44
C THR A 1032 36.78 -30.10 7.39
N TYR A 1033 35.83 -29.28 6.96
CA TYR A 1033 35.13 -28.31 7.79
C TYR A 1033 33.83 -28.91 8.33
N LYS A 1034 33.57 -28.70 9.63
CA LYS A 1034 32.28 -28.97 10.24
C LYS A 1034 31.58 -27.66 10.59
N VAL A 1035 30.45 -27.42 9.93
CA VAL A 1035 29.56 -26.29 10.22
C VAL A 1035 28.40 -26.80 11.06
N THR A 1036 28.05 -26.05 12.12
CA THR A 1036 26.86 -26.33 12.94
C THR A 1036 25.98 -25.08 12.96
N LEU A 1037 24.71 -25.25 12.62
CA LEU A 1037 23.70 -24.19 12.59
C LEU A 1037 22.64 -24.46 13.66
N LYS A 1038 22.39 -23.44 14.51
CA LYS A 1038 21.33 -23.45 15.52
C LYS A 1038 20.49 -22.19 15.45
N ASP A 1039 19.21 -22.31 15.78
CA ASP A 1039 18.30 -21.17 15.91
C ASP A 1039 18.58 -20.36 17.20
N ALA A 1040 17.84 -19.27 17.40
CA ALA A 1040 17.96 -18.42 18.59
C ALA A 1040 17.60 -19.14 19.91
N ASN A 1041 16.85 -20.25 19.87
CA ASN A 1041 16.48 -21.06 21.02
C ASN A 1041 17.48 -22.22 21.28
N GLY A 1042 18.47 -22.39 20.40
CA GLY A 1042 19.47 -23.46 20.47
C GLY A 1042 19.07 -24.77 19.79
N GLU A 1043 17.97 -24.81 19.05
CA GLU A 1043 17.52 -25.96 18.25
C GLU A 1043 18.29 -26.05 16.92
N PRO A 1044 18.61 -27.27 16.42
CA PRO A 1044 19.34 -27.44 15.17
C PRO A 1044 18.51 -27.05 13.93
N LEU A 1045 19.14 -26.41 12.94
CA LEU A 1045 18.49 -25.98 11.69
C LEU A 1045 18.78 -26.94 10.54
N SER A 1046 17.74 -27.58 9.99
CA SER A 1046 17.88 -28.63 8.97
C SER A 1046 17.61 -28.12 7.55
N GLY A 1047 18.33 -28.66 6.55
CA GLY A 1047 18.11 -28.37 5.13
C GLY A 1047 18.51 -26.96 4.69
N VAL A 1048 19.37 -26.27 5.44
CA VAL A 1048 19.87 -24.92 5.11
C VAL A 1048 21.12 -25.04 4.25
N THR A 1049 21.14 -24.37 3.10
CA THR A 1049 22.31 -24.33 2.20
C THR A 1049 23.41 -23.46 2.78
N VAL A 1050 24.65 -23.98 2.80
CA VAL A 1050 25.85 -23.22 3.14
C VAL A 1050 26.67 -23.04 1.87
N HIS A 1051 26.89 -21.79 1.50
CA HIS A 1051 27.69 -21.42 0.34
C HIS A 1051 29.13 -21.13 0.74
N TRP A 1052 30.05 -21.45 -0.17
CA TRP A 1052 31.48 -21.28 0.07
C TRP A 1052 32.19 -20.53 -1.05
N ARG A 1053 33.23 -19.79 -0.67
CA ARG A 1053 34.20 -19.20 -1.59
C ARG A 1053 35.60 -19.37 -1.04
N ALA A 1054 36.45 -20.06 -1.79
CA ALA A 1054 37.87 -20.26 -1.49
C ALA A 1054 38.74 -19.62 -2.57
N THR A 1055 39.96 -19.21 -2.21
CA THR A 1055 40.87 -18.49 -3.12
C THR A 1055 41.94 -19.43 -3.69
N LEU A 1056 42.42 -20.38 -2.89
CA LEU A 1056 43.52 -21.28 -3.23
C LEU A 1056 43.04 -22.74 -3.37
N GLY A 1057 41.73 -22.97 -3.43
CA GLY A 1057 41.13 -24.28 -3.59
C GLY A 1057 39.63 -24.20 -3.89
N THR A 1058 38.95 -25.34 -3.79
CA THR A 1058 37.51 -25.45 -4.06
C THR A 1058 36.78 -26.15 -2.92
N ILE A 1059 35.64 -25.60 -2.51
CA ILE A 1059 34.67 -26.20 -1.60
C ILE A 1059 33.33 -26.25 -2.33
N LYS A 1060 32.57 -27.34 -2.16
CA LYS A 1060 31.22 -27.45 -2.74
C LYS A 1060 30.17 -26.98 -1.75
N ASP A 1061 29.18 -26.27 -2.26
CA ASP A 1061 27.98 -25.89 -1.51
C ASP A 1061 27.13 -27.14 -1.21
N ASP A 1062 26.60 -27.23 0.00
CA ASP A 1062 25.74 -28.35 0.43
C ASP A 1062 24.81 -27.91 1.59
N THR A 1063 23.86 -28.77 1.94
CA THR A 1063 22.79 -28.49 2.90
C THR A 1063 23.02 -29.15 4.26
N THR A 1064 22.56 -28.52 5.34
CA THR A 1064 22.65 -29.11 6.68
C THR A 1064 21.78 -30.35 6.86
N LEU A 1065 22.29 -31.31 7.63
CA LEU A 1065 21.57 -32.50 8.05
C LEU A 1065 20.49 -32.18 9.10
N ILE A 1066 19.71 -33.20 9.49
CA ILE A 1066 18.63 -33.08 10.49
C ILE A 1066 19.16 -32.62 11.86
N ASP A 1067 20.43 -32.91 12.17
CA ASP A 1067 21.08 -32.48 13.40
C ASP A 1067 21.69 -31.07 13.33
N GLY A 1068 21.45 -30.35 12.22
CA GLY A 1068 21.94 -28.99 11.99
C GLY A 1068 23.42 -28.92 11.63
N THR A 1069 24.06 -30.06 11.32
CA THR A 1069 25.48 -30.09 10.95
C THR A 1069 25.68 -30.27 9.44
N LEU A 1070 26.76 -29.70 8.93
CA LEU A 1070 27.25 -29.90 7.57
C LEU A 1070 28.75 -30.23 7.63
N VAL A 1071 29.17 -31.20 6.81
CA VAL A 1071 30.56 -31.58 6.62
C VAL A 1071 30.97 -31.20 5.21
N ALA A 1072 31.82 -30.19 5.08
CA ALA A 1072 32.30 -29.67 3.79
C ALA A 1072 33.78 -30.01 3.57
N GLU A 1073 34.13 -30.44 2.36
CA GLU A 1073 35.50 -30.83 1.99
C GLU A 1073 36.16 -29.73 1.17
N PHE A 1074 37.30 -29.21 1.65
CA PHE A 1074 38.18 -28.32 0.91
C PHE A 1074 39.23 -29.13 0.15
N ILE A 1075 39.30 -28.91 -1.17
CA ILE A 1075 40.28 -29.52 -2.05
C ILE A 1075 41.32 -28.45 -2.42
N PRO A 1076 42.61 -28.63 -2.09
CA PRO A 1076 43.66 -27.65 -2.37
C PRO A 1076 43.94 -27.52 -3.87
N GLY A 1077 44.21 -26.30 -4.32
CA GLY A 1077 44.62 -26.00 -5.67
C GLY A 1077 46.11 -26.23 -5.91
N ASN A 1078 46.62 -25.58 -6.96
CA ASN A 1078 48.02 -25.66 -7.40
C ASN A 1078 48.94 -24.59 -6.80
N VAL A 1079 48.39 -23.62 -6.06
CA VAL A 1079 49.13 -22.50 -5.46
C VAL A 1079 49.21 -22.70 -3.94
N MET A 1080 50.43 -22.69 -3.40
CA MET A 1080 50.68 -22.73 -1.96
C MET A 1080 50.46 -21.37 -1.30
N GLY A 1081 50.04 -21.36 -0.04
CA GLY A 1081 49.77 -20.15 0.72
C GLY A 1081 48.78 -20.37 1.86
N HIS A 1082 48.31 -19.27 2.44
CA HIS A 1082 47.23 -19.30 3.43
C HIS A 1082 45.91 -19.01 2.72
N ASP A 1083 44.91 -19.88 2.91
CA ASP A 1083 43.54 -19.60 2.46
C ASP A 1083 42.65 -19.35 3.68
N THR A 1084 41.73 -18.39 3.53
CA THR A 1084 40.68 -18.08 4.51
C THR A 1084 39.35 -18.12 3.78
N PRO A 1085 38.75 -19.32 3.64
CA PRO A 1085 37.50 -19.46 2.92
C PRO A 1085 36.41 -18.60 3.54
N LEU A 1086 35.56 -18.03 2.71
CA LEU A 1086 34.33 -17.36 3.13
C LEU A 1086 33.19 -18.36 3.08
N LEU A 1087 32.32 -18.34 4.10
CA LEU A 1087 31.05 -19.06 4.09
C LEU A 1087 29.88 -18.12 4.37
N TRP A 1088 28.71 -18.40 3.78
CA TRP A 1088 27.47 -17.67 4.06
C TRP A 1088 26.24 -18.54 3.89
N LEU A 1089 25.11 -18.02 4.37
CA LEU A 1089 23.78 -18.61 4.20
C LEU A 1089 22.96 -17.74 3.25
N ASP A 1090 21.86 -18.29 2.72
CA ASP A 1090 20.89 -17.55 1.93
C ASP A 1090 20.40 -16.28 2.64
N LEU A 1091 20.63 -15.11 2.03
CA LEU A 1091 20.34 -13.77 2.58
C LEU A 1091 21.25 -13.30 3.74
N PHE A 1092 22.36 -13.98 4.04
CA PHE A 1092 23.32 -13.56 5.07
C PHE A 1092 24.59 -12.98 4.45
N GLU A 1093 25.32 -12.16 5.21
CA GLU A 1093 26.63 -11.67 4.81
C GLU A 1093 27.72 -12.74 4.98
N PRO A 1094 28.73 -12.78 4.09
CA PRO A 1094 29.87 -13.70 4.21
C PRO A 1094 30.68 -13.55 5.50
N GLN A 1095 31.01 -14.69 6.11
CA GLN A 1095 31.86 -14.80 7.30
C GLN A 1095 33.12 -15.61 6.97
N TYR A 1096 34.23 -15.26 7.63
CA TYR A 1096 35.49 -15.98 7.46
C TYR A 1096 35.47 -17.30 8.22
N ALA A 1097 35.79 -18.39 7.53
CA ALA A 1097 36.08 -19.69 8.12
C ALA A 1097 37.48 -19.69 8.77
N PRO A 1098 37.79 -20.67 9.64
CA PRO A 1098 39.15 -20.85 10.14
C PRO A 1098 40.17 -21.03 9.01
N SER A 1099 41.31 -20.34 9.12
CA SER A 1099 42.38 -20.34 8.13
C SER A 1099 43.02 -21.72 8.00
N ILE A 1100 43.37 -22.08 6.77
CA ILE A 1100 44.15 -23.27 6.43
C ILE A 1100 45.46 -22.89 5.73
N GLU A 1101 46.48 -23.71 5.94
CA GLU A 1101 47.80 -23.55 5.34
C GLU A 1101 48.00 -24.61 4.25
N ILE A 1102 48.28 -24.18 3.04
CA ILE A 1102 48.57 -25.02 1.88
C ILE A 1102 50.08 -24.99 1.66
N THR A 1103 50.76 -26.09 1.94
CA THR A 1103 52.22 -26.20 1.91
C THR A 1103 52.70 -27.27 0.92
N ALA A 1104 54.01 -27.42 0.80
CA ALA A 1104 54.63 -28.57 0.15
C ALA A 1104 54.63 -29.79 1.07
N ASP A 1105 54.75 -30.98 0.50
CA ASP A 1105 54.93 -32.22 1.27
C ASP A 1105 56.37 -32.35 1.75
N PHE A 1106 56.61 -31.93 2.99
CA PHE A 1106 57.95 -31.95 3.60
C PHE A 1106 58.60 -33.34 3.64
N ALA A 1107 57.81 -34.42 3.64
CA ALA A 1107 58.32 -35.79 3.68
C ALA A 1107 58.86 -36.28 2.32
N THR A 1108 58.40 -35.70 1.21
CA THR A 1108 58.80 -36.11 -0.15
C THR A 1108 59.68 -35.09 -0.86
N LEU A 1109 60.17 -34.06 -0.14
CA LEU A 1109 61.08 -33.05 -0.67
C LEU A 1109 62.36 -33.69 -1.22
N PHE A 1110 62.70 -33.35 -2.46
CA PHE A 1110 63.91 -33.77 -3.15
C PHE A 1110 64.45 -32.66 -4.06
N PHE A 1111 65.68 -32.83 -4.53
CA PHE A 1111 66.30 -31.92 -5.49
C PHE A 1111 66.24 -32.53 -6.90
N PRO A 1112 65.47 -31.97 -7.85
CA PRO A 1112 65.41 -32.45 -9.23
C PRO A 1112 66.77 -32.30 -9.92
N LEU A 1113 67.16 -33.28 -10.76
CA LEU A 1113 68.47 -33.26 -11.43
C LEU A 1113 68.58 -32.12 -12.46
N GLU A 1114 67.46 -31.76 -13.07
CA GLU A 1114 67.37 -30.74 -14.13
C GLU A 1114 67.49 -29.30 -13.58
N GLU A 1115 67.31 -29.10 -12.26
CA GLU A 1115 67.32 -27.79 -11.60
C GLU A 1115 68.53 -27.60 -10.65
N LEU A 1116 69.58 -28.40 -10.83
CA LEU A 1116 70.88 -28.20 -10.18
C LEU A 1116 71.75 -27.27 -11.02
N SER A 1117 72.60 -26.47 -10.37
CA SER A 1117 73.62 -25.69 -11.07
C SER A 1117 74.60 -26.60 -11.80
N PRO A 1118 75.01 -26.26 -13.05
CA PRO A 1118 76.07 -26.97 -13.72
C PRO A 1118 77.39 -26.81 -12.95
N THR A 1119 78.08 -27.92 -12.67
CA THR A 1119 79.41 -27.87 -12.07
C THR A 1119 80.46 -27.51 -13.14
N PRO A 1120 81.48 -26.69 -12.81
CA PRO A 1120 82.53 -26.33 -13.75
C PRO A 1120 83.25 -27.57 -14.29
N LEU A 1121 83.34 -27.70 -15.61
CA LEU A 1121 84.07 -28.79 -16.28
C LEU A 1121 85.59 -28.52 -16.30
N ASP A 1122 85.98 -27.25 -16.24
CA ASP A 1122 87.36 -26.80 -16.21
C ASP A 1122 87.88 -26.66 -14.78
N THR A 1123 89.20 -26.73 -14.62
CA THR A 1123 89.86 -26.63 -13.32
C THR A 1123 89.77 -25.21 -12.76
N VAL A 1124 89.34 -25.08 -11.49
CA VAL A 1124 89.13 -23.79 -10.82
C VAL A 1124 90.39 -23.42 -10.02
N GLU A 1125 90.81 -22.14 -10.06
CA GLU A 1125 91.97 -21.68 -9.30
C GLU A 1125 91.77 -21.74 -7.78
N TYR A 1126 92.87 -21.92 -7.03
CA TYR A 1126 92.83 -21.91 -5.56
C TYR A 1126 92.19 -20.65 -4.99
N GLY A 1127 91.23 -20.83 -4.08
CA GLY A 1127 90.53 -19.76 -3.39
C GLY A 1127 89.45 -19.05 -4.20
N HIS A 1128 89.23 -19.40 -5.48
CA HIS A 1128 88.08 -18.90 -6.24
C HIS A 1128 86.79 -19.54 -5.73
N GLU A 1129 85.72 -18.74 -5.61
CA GLU A 1129 84.42 -19.20 -5.15
C GLU A 1129 83.58 -19.66 -6.34
N VAL A 1130 83.04 -20.88 -6.27
CA VAL A 1130 82.08 -21.40 -7.23
C VAL A 1130 80.70 -21.35 -6.60
N GLU A 1131 79.74 -20.71 -7.28
CA GLU A 1131 78.34 -20.69 -6.87
C GLU A 1131 77.67 -22.00 -7.31
N LEU A 1132 77.13 -22.75 -6.36
CA LEU A 1132 76.23 -23.87 -6.62
C LEU A 1132 74.83 -23.51 -6.16
N TYR A 1133 73.83 -23.90 -6.92
CA TYR A 1133 72.44 -23.75 -6.55
C TYR A 1133 71.67 -25.05 -6.76
N ALA A 1134 70.65 -25.27 -5.93
CA ALA A 1134 69.73 -26.38 -6.04
C ALA A 1134 68.32 -25.89 -5.70
N VAL A 1135 67.34 -26.34 -6.46
CA VAL A 1135 65.92 -26.07 -6.16
C VAL A 1135 65.32 -27.28 -5.46
N LEU A 1136 64.63 -27.03 -4.35
CA LEU A 1136 63.94 -28.05 -3.56
C LEU A 1136 62.47 -28.10 -3.98
N GLU A 1137 62.00 -29.28 -4.35
CA GLU A 1137 60.61 -29.53 -4.77
C GLU A 1137 60.10 -30.85 -4.17
N ASP A 1138 58.80 -30.97 -3.91
CA ASP A 1138 58.19 -32.23 -3.49
C ASP A 1138 57.82 -33.14 -4.67
N ALA A 1139 57.31 -34.34 -4.39
CA ALA A 1139 56.88 -35.29 -5.42
C ALA A 1139 55.68 -34.82 -6.27
N TYR A 1140 55.06 -33.70 -5.93
CA TYR A 1140 53.83 -33.18 -6.54
C TYR A 1140 54.02 -31.85 -7.28
N GLY A 1141 55.25 -31.38 -7.46
CA GLY A 1141 55.51 -30.15 -8.19
C GLY A 1141 55.71 -28.90 -7.33
N ASN A 1142 55.63 -29.02 -6.00
CA ASN A 1142 55.56 -27.86 -5.11
C ASN A 1142 56.94 -27.49 -4.55
N ARG A 1143 57.27 -26.20 -4.61
CA ARG A 1143 58.56 -25.68 -4.11
C ARG A 1143 58.66 -25.79 -2.58
N GLY A 1144 59.73 -26.39 -2.08
CA GLY A 1144 60.03 -26.46 -0.65
C GLY A 1144 60.53 -25.13 -0.12
N GLN A 1145 59.65 -24.16 0.06
CA GLN A 1145 59.98 -22.81 0.55
C GLN A 1145 60.42 -22.84 2.02
N ASN A 1146 61.32 -21.93 2.43
CA ASN A 1146 61.81 -21.77 3.81
C ASN A 1146 62.24 -23.08 4.51
N SER A 1147 62.74 -24.04 3.74
CA SER A 1147 63.18 -25.34 4.22
C SER A 1147 64.67 -25.32 4.53
N LEU A 1148 65.07 -25.91 5.66
CA LEU A 1148 66.47 -25.93 6.07
C LEU A 1148 67.26 -26.96 5.25
N VAL A 1149 68.32 -26.48 4.63
CA VAL A 1149 69.19 -27.26 3.75
C VAL A 1149 70.64 -27.17 4.24
N GLU A 1150 71.34 -28.30 4.21
CA GLU A 1150 72.74 -28.44 4.60
C GLU A 1150 73.58 -28.90 3.40
N TRP A 1151 74.78 -28.34 3.28
CA TRP A 1151 75.69 -28.65 2.19
C TRP A 1151 76.87 -29.45 2.71
N PHE A 1152 77.15 -30.57 2.04
CA PHE A 1152 78.20 -31.52 2.38
C PHE A 1152 79.19 -31.66 1.22
N TRP A 1153 80.35 -32.24 1.52
CA TRP A 1153 81.37 -32.53 0.53
C TRP A 1153 82.09 -33.84 0.86
N THR A 1154 82.53 -34.55 -0.17
CA THR A 1154 83.33 -35.76 -0.06
C THR A 1154 84.54 -35.70 -1.02
N ILE A 1155 85.60 -36.43 -0.68
CA ILE A 1155 86.85 -36.50 -1.45
C ILE A 1155 86.92 -37.87 -2.13
N GLU A 1156 87.24 -37.90 -3.43
CA GLU A 1156 87.36 -39.15 -4.23
C GLU A 1156 88.64 -39.99 -3.96
N ALA A 1157 89.44 -39.62 -2.95
CA ALA A 1157 90.63 -40.29 -2.39
C ALA A 1157 92.00 -40.02 -3.07
N PRO A 1158 93.15 -40.23 -2.37
CA PRO A 1158 93.41 -40.04 -0.94
C PRO A 1158 94.67 -39.18 -0.71
N GLU A 1159 94.56 -38.02 -0.07
CA GLU A 1159 95.68 -37.50 0.75
C GLU A 1159 95.15 -36.54 1.82
N LYS A 1160 95.54 -36.79 3.07
CA LYS A 1160 95.05 -36.06 4.23
C LYS A 1160 95.73 -34.70 4.32
N ARG A 1161 95.02 -33.63 3.93
CA ARG A 1161 94.91 -32.33 4.63
C ARG A 1161 94.19 -31.31 3.73
N ASP A 1162 92.87 -31.32 3.66
CA ASP A 1162 92.15 -30.29 2.91
C ASP A 1162 90.89 -29.82 3.63
N ALA A 1163 90.77 -28.50 3.76
CA ALA A 1163 89.64 -27.80 4.36
C ALA A 1163 88.89 -27.06 3.25
N VAL A 1164 87.81 -27.66 2.75
CA VAL A 1164 86.84 -26.96 1.91
C VAL A 1164 86.07 -25.99 2.78
N THR A 1165 85.90 -24.76 2.30
CA THR A 1165 85.08 -23.76 2.97
C THR A 1165 83.76 -23.64 2.21
N ILE A 1166 82.65 -23.97 2.88
CA ILE A 1166 81.29 -23.84 2.38
C ILE A 1166 80.63 -22.63 3.05
N ARG A 1167 80.12 -21.68 2.26
CA ARG A 1167 79.47 -20.46 2.77
C ARG A 1167 78.14 -20.18 2.05
N PRO A 1168 77.00 -20.24 2.75
CA PRO A 1168 76.79 -20.78 4.09
C PRO A 1168 76.74 -22.33 4.08
N ALA A 1169 77.24 -22.99 5.15
CA ALA A 1169 77.16 -24.45 5.28
C ALA A 1169 75.74 -24.97 5.57
N GLN A 1170 74.91 -24.12 6.17
CA GLN A 1170 73.48 -24.35 6.40
C GLN A 1170 72.71 -23.09 5.97
N GLY A 1171 71.61 -23.25 5.27
CA GLY A 1171 70.79 -22.14 4.79
C GLY A 1171 69.33 -22.55 4.60
N PHE A 1172 68.44 -21.57 4.51
CA PHE A 1172 67.04 -21.79 4.14
C PHE A 1172 66.86 -21.56 2.65
N THR A 1173 65.99 -22.34 2.02
CA THR A 1173 65.52 -22.08 0.66
C THR A 1173 64.70 -20.80 0.60
N ASP A 1174 64.79 -20.07 -0.52
CA ASP A 1174 64.00 -18.87 -0.76
C ASP A 1174 62.54 -19.20 -1.19
N GLN A 1175 61.76 -18.18 -1.57
CA GLN A 1175 60.37 -18.33 -2.01
C GLN A 1175 60.20 -19.16 -3.29
N GLN A 1176 61.29 -19.40 -4.04
CA GLN A 1176 61.28 -20.27 -5.23
C GLN A 1176 61.76 -21.69 -4.89
N GLY A 1177 62.03 -22.00 -3.61
CA GLY A 1177 62.65 -23.25 -3.20
C GLY A 1177 64.14 -23.32 -3.50
N LEU A 1178 64.77 -22.22 -3.91
CA LEU A 1178 66.18 -22.19 -4.31
C LEU A 1178 67.09 -22.02 -3.09
N THR A 1179 68.12 -22.85 -3.00
CA THR A 1179 69.25 -22.68 -2.09
C THR A 1179 70.52 -22.41 -2.88
N ARG A 1180 71.39 -21.53 -2.37
CA ARG A 1180 72.65 -21.15 -3.01
C ARG A 1180 73.80 -21.29 -2.02
N VAL A 1181 74.94 -21.74 -2.51
CA VAL A 1181 76.15 -21.88 -1.72
C VAL A 1181 77.38 -21.49 -2.53
N PHE A 1182 78.36 -20.90 -1.85
CA PHE A 1182 79.68 -20.67 -2.41
C PHE A 1182 80.66 -21.68 -1.82
N VAL A 1183 81.32 -22.42 -2.71
CA VAL A 1183 82.30 -23.43 -2.33
C VAL A 1183 83.68 -23.02 -2.86
N SER A 1184 84.68 -23.08 -1.99
CA SER A 1184 86.08 -22.81 -2.35
C SER A 1184 87.03 -23.69 -1.56
N SER A 1185 88.18 -24.02 -2.17
CA SER A 1185 89.29 -24.68 -1.51
C SER A 1185 90.55 -23.83 -1.59
N ARG A 1186 91.19 -23.58 -0.44
CA ARG A 1186 92.47 -22.84 -0.35
C ARG A 1186 93.69 -23.73 -0.53
N THR A 1187 93.52 -25.05 -0.45
CA THR A 1187 94.60 -26.04 -0.44
C THR A 1187 94.59 -26.94 -1.68
N GLY A 1188 93.50 -26.94 -2.47
CA GLY A 1188 93.33 -27.71 -3.69
C GLY A 1188 92.58 -29.03 -3.50
N GLY A 1189 92.26 -29.73 -4.58
CA GLY A 1189 91.63 -31.05 -4.56
C GLY A 1189 90.39 -31.20 -5.43
N THR A 1190 89.99 -32.46 -5.69
CA THR A 1190 88.76 -32.80 -6.40
C THR A 1190 87.69 -33.19 -5.39
N PHE A 1191 86.64 -32.37 -5.31
CA PHE A 1191 85.57 -32.51 -4.32
C PHE A 1191 84.24 -32.76 -5.00
N VAL A 1192 83.49 -33.71 -4.45
CA VAL A 1192 82.09 -33.94 -4.82
C VAL A 1192 81.23 -33.29 -3.76
N PHE A 1193 80.39 -32.33 -4.18
CA PHE A 1193 79.45 -31.64 -3.31
C PHE A 1193 78.10 -32.35 -3.30
N SER A 1194 77.44 -32.32 -2.15
CA SER A 1194 76.06 -32.78 -2.01
C SER A 1194 75.25 -31.80 -1.18
N VAL A 1195 73.96 -31.77 -1.45
CA VAL A 1195 72.99 -30.93 -0.76
C VAL A 1195 71.92 -31.83 -0.14
N ARG A 1196 71.60 -31.60 1.13
CA ARG A 1196 70.65 -32.43 1.88
C ARG A 1196 69.62 -31.55 2.57
N THR A 1197 68.35 -31.94 2.48
CA THR A 1197 67.28 -31.34 3.27
C THR A 1197 67.16 -32.05 4.62
N GLN A 1198 66.97 -31.28 5.71
CA GLN A 1198 66.67 -31.87 7.02
C GLN A 1198 65.24 -32.42 7.08
N SER A 1199 64.30 -31.87 6.30
CA SER A 1199 62.88 -32.19 6.39
C SER A 1199 62.47 -33.46 5.65
N GLY A 1200 63.11 -33.75 4.50
CA GLY A 1200 62.80 -34.92 3.65
C GLY A 1200 63.87 -36.01 3.64
N GLU A 1201 64.93 -35.87 4.44
CA GLU A 1201 66.13 -36.73 4.46
C GLU A 1201 66.79 -37.04 3.09
N SER A 1202 66.40 -36.35 2.02
CA SER A 1202 66.96 -36.55 0.70
C SER A 1202 68.28 -35.78 0.55
N GLU A 1203 69.32 -36.52 0.16
CA GLU A 1203 70.62 -35.96 -0.20
C GLU A 1203 70.83 -36.14 -1.70
N ARG A 1204 71.20 -35.05 -2.37
CA ARG A 1204 71.51 -35.07 -3.80
C ARG A 1204 72.97 -34.69 -4.01
N ILE A 1205 73.67 -35.57 -4.73
CA ILE A 1205 75.07 -35.41 -5.09
C ILE A 1205 75.14 -34.74 -6.47
N PHE A 1206 75.99 -33.72 -6.61
CA PHE A 1206 76.24 -33.08 -7.91
C PHE A 1206 77.04 -34.02 -8.82
N THR A 1207 76.66 -34.09 -10.09
CA THR A 1207 77.09 -35.14 -11.02
C THR A 1207 78.57 -35.13 -11.36
N ASN A 1208 79.22 -33.97 -11.38
CA ASN A 1208 80.67 -33.87 -11.62
C ASN A 1208 81.37 -33.29 -10.39
N ALA A 1209 82.55 -33.84 -10.08
CA ALA A 1209 83.44 -33.31 -9.06
C ALA A 1209 84.05 -31.99 -9.52
N ILE A 1210 84.26 -31.05 -8.59
CA ILE A 1210 84.93 -29.77 -8.86
C ILE A 1210 86.40 -29.91 -8.47
N THR A 1211 87.30 -29.73 -9.42
CA THR A 1211 88.75 -29.76 -9.18
C THR A 1211 89.28 -28.34 -8.99
N PHE A 1212 89.81 -28.07 -7.80
CA PHE A 1212 90.57 -26.86 -7.51
C PHE A 1212 92.07 -27.17 -7.69
N ALA A 1213 92.74 -26.47 -8.61
CA ALA A 1213 94.19 -26.60 -8.84
C ALA A 1213 94.85 -25.22 -8.97
N ARG A 1214 96.18 -25.19 -8.89
CA ARG A 1214 96.96 -23.99 -9.20
C ARG A 1214 97.08 -23.87 -10.71
N SER A 1215 96.81 -22.69 -11.27
CA SER A 1215 97.04 -22.42 -12.69
C SER A 1215 98.49 -22.60 -13.13
#